data_AF-A0A946VP15-F1
#
_entry.id   AF-A0A946VP15-F1
#
_cell.length_a   1.000
_cell.length_b   1.000
_cell.length_c   1.000
_cell.angle_alpha   90.00
_cell.angle_beta   90.00
_cell.angle_gamma   90.00
#
_symmetry.space_group_name_H-M   'P 1'
#
loop_
_entity.id
_entity.type
_entity.pdbx_description
1 polymer ?
#
loop_
_entity_poly.entity_id
_entity_poly.type
_entity_poly.pdbx_seq_one_letter_code
_entity_poly.pdbx_strand_id
1 'polypeptide(L)'
;MNKMVVEFISLSRMIWFLLVLSLSPRLAAQDNDLAALASWVALDAPTGHEHHATESLMSRYAGWDLDRNGNLVKTVGSGQPHRVVACALDSYGYAVSQITEEGYLRLHRIGSGSRHPLWDQAHEGQQLRILTRSGPLVGVTAVANGHFAVQHSDETAVVTADDLWLDVGASSDQEVADMGINLLDPVIRHLPAWHFGAEIAGPRAGARIGCAAVLAAAEAEVNEQGRTSYVLSSQQVFGWTGLGAALRHLAPVDALVMVGPGQAEPRLEVLNGVSTRFDAVLESAGVETVVMITPQVVDSGALMERITLAAAAELKANLIRTINPFSTVPGWVDAPVPSGPVNDDFSRWGSHQDRNSLMEAAAVLDRLAELSAVPGHEGPVRYLVYNALPDWARDLAEVDDMGNLWVEMGPEDSEATVFIAHMDEVGWEIADIQPDGVVNLTRLGGVVTTAWEGQPALLQIDPFSDVDSVAEPEMLRGVFLTRSEPQQKRPDSVQAWFGMDAEQLAAAGVDIGMGITGYKQGYRMGPFRYASRSMDDRVGTSALLLAIQDLDPAALDHRVIFAWSVREEGGLRGAGQLARRFGMESRRVYSIDTFVTSDTPLESPHFAYAPLGNGPVLRSVENSGLAVPYELDRNISVAEAAGIDAQVGLTQGSTDGTAFTFFGAPNAGLSWPGRYSHSPAEIADLRDIAELIELIKAFASATP
;
A
#
# COMPACT_ATOMS: atom_id res chain seq x y z
N MET A 1 -21.58 0.81 -43.84
CA MET A 1 -20.12 0.96 -43.95
C MET A 1 -19.36 0.73 -42.64
N ASN A 2 -20.03 0.62 -41.48
CA ASN A 2 -19.38 0.42 -40.17
C ASN A 2 -19.02 -1.02 -39.77
N LYS A 3 -19.42 -2.05 -40.52
CA LYS A 3 -19.03 -3.46 -40.20
C LYS A 3 -17.63 -3.84 -40.68
N MET A 4 -17.11 -3.19 -41.73
CA MET A 4 -15.81 -3.53 -42.32
C MET A 4 -14.61 -2.94 -41.56
N VAL A 5 -14.83 -1.86 -40.79
CA VAL A 5 -13.80 -1.21 -39.97
C VAL A 5 -13.56 -2.01 -38.68
N VAL A 6 -14.60 -2.62 -38.12
CA VAL A 6 -14.53 -3.47 -36.91
C VAL A 6 -13.80 -4.80 -37.19
N GLU A 7 -13.96 -5.40 -38.37
CA GLU A 7 -13.23 -6.61 -38.76
C GLU A 7 -11.74 -6.36 -39.03
N PHE A 8 -11.36 -5.17 -39.52
CA PHE A 8 -9.95 -4.82 -39.75
C PHE A 8 -9.17 -4.59 -38.43
N ILE A 9 -9.84 -4.08 -37.39
CA ILE A 9 -9.29 -3.92 -36.03
C ILE A 9 -9.16 -5.27 -35.32
N SER A 10 -10.09 -6.20 -35.58
CA SER A 10 -10.02 -7.57 -35.05
C SER A 10 -8.84 -8.38 -35.64
N LEU A 11 -8.49 -8.19 -36.92
CA LEU A 11 -7.40 -8.92 -37.56
C LEU A 11 -6.02 -8.40 -37.12
N SER A 12 -5.90 -7.09 -36.87
CA SER A 12 -4.67 -6.47 -36.34
C SER A 12 -4.44 -6.78 -34.87
N ARG A 13 -5.50 -6.94 -34.06
CA ARG A 13 -5.44 -7.50 -32.70
C ARG A 13 -5.03 -8.97 -32.68
N MET A 14 -5.45 -9.79 -33.64
CA MET A 14 -5.06 -11.20 -33.71
C MET A 14 -3.59 -11.38 -34.11
N ILE A 15 -3.04 -10.47 -34.93
CA ILE A 15 -1.61 -10.44 -35.26
C ILE A 15 -0.78 -9.93 -34.08
N TRP A 16 -1.28 -8.98 -33.29
CA TRP A 16 -0.65 -8.57 -32.01
C TRP A 16 -0.69 -9.68 -30.96
N PHE A 17 -1.81 -10.38 -30.79
CA PHE A 17 -1.93 -11.50 -29.85
C PHE A 17 -1.04 -12.70 -30.23
N LEU A 18 -0.81 -12.92 -31.53
CA LEU A 18 0.13 -13.94 -32.01
C LEU A 18 1.60 -13.48 -31.95
N LEU A 19 1.89 -12.18 -31.88
CA LEU A 19 3.24 -11.65 -31.62
C LEU A 19 3.59 -11.59 -30.12
N VAL A 20 2.60 -11.41 -29.25
CA VAL A 20 2.77 -11.40 -27.78
C VAL A 20 3.08 -12.81 -27.22
N LEU A 21 2.73 -13.87 -27.96
CA LEU A 21 3.04 -15.26 -27.59
C LEU A 21 4.44 -15.75 -28.00
N SER A 22 5.30 -14.86 -28.50
CA SER A 22 6.74 -15.13 -28.61
C SER A 22 7.54 -14.20 -27.71
N LEU A 23 7.25 -14.18 -26.41
CA LEU A 23 8.23 -13.74 -25.43
C LEU A 23 9.52 -14.51 -25.70
N SER A 24 10.58 -13.79 -26.08
CA SER A 24 11.86 -14.44 -26.31
C SER A 24 12.27 -15.19 -25.02
N PRO A 25 12.87 -16.38 -25.11
CA PRO A 25 13.26 -17.15 -23.92
C PRO A 25 14.21 -16.37 -22.98
N ARG A 26 14.86 -15.32 -23.49
CA ARG A 26 15.68 -14.40 -22.68
C ARG A 26 14.85 -13.44 -21.82
N LEU A 27 13.75 -12.89 -22.34
CA LEU A 27 12.86 -12.01 -21.58
C LEU A 27 12.15 -12.80 -20.48
N ALA A 28 11.60 -13.97 -20.81
CA ALA A 28 11.00 -14.86 -19.81
C ALA A 28 11.99 -15.32 -18.73
N ALA A 29 13.27 -15.52 -19.08
CA ALA A 29 14.30 -15.85 -18.11
C ALA A 29 14.66 -14.66 -17.20
N GLN A 30 14.71 -13.43 -17.73
CA GLN A 30 14.90 -12.23 -16.91
C GLN A 30 13.75 -12.02 -15.93
N ASP A 31 12.51 -12.21 -16.38
CA ASP A 31 11.34 -12.07 -15.50
C ASP A 31 11.36 -13.09 -14.36
N ASN A 32 11.76 -14.34 -14.65
CA ASN A 32 11.94 -15.35 -13.62
C ASN A 32 13.04 -14.99 -12.62
N ASP A 33 14.17 -14.45 -13.09
CA ASP A 33 15.26 -14.00 -12.20
C ASP A 33 14.83 -12.81 -11.33
N LEU A 34 14.12 -11.83 -11.90
CA LEU A 34 13.58 -10.68 -11.17
C LEU A 34 12.59 -11.13 -10.10
N ALA A 35 11.65 -12.01 -10.44
CA ALA A 35 10.68 -12.55 -9.49
C ALA A 35 11.37 -13.36 -8.37
N ALA A 36 12.35 -14.20 -8.71
CA ALA A 36 13.13 -14.94 -7.74
C ALA A 36 13.87 -14.00 -6.78
N LEU A 37 14.51 -12.95 -7.28
CA LEU A 37 15.23 -11.98 -6.44
C LEU A 37 14.29 -11.10 -5.59
N ALA A 38 13.16 -10.67 -6.14
CA ALA A 38 12.15 -9.91 -5.41
C ALA A 38 11.55 -10.71 -4.24
N SER A 39 11.43 -12.04 -4.38
CA SER A 39 10.98 -12.90 -3.27
C SER A 39 11.91 -12.88 -2.05
N TRP A 40 13.23 -12.68 -2.25
CA TRP A 40 14.17 -12.53 -1.13
C TRP A 40 14.00 -11.22 -0.38
N VAL A 41 13.61 -10.15 -1.07
CA VAL A 41 13.33 -8.85 -0.45
C VAL A 41 12.05 -8.92 0.38
N ALA A 42 11.05 -9.68 -0.08
CA ALA A 42 9.79 -9.89 0.63
C ALA A 42 9.89 -10.87 1.82
N LEU A 43 11.01 -11.57 2.01
CA LEU A 43 11.16 -12.58 3.06
C LEU A 43 11.15 -11.95 4.46
N ASP A 44 10.25 -12.43 5.33
CA ASP A 44 10.14 -11.98 6.71
C ASP A 44 11.34 -12.46 7.53
N ALA A 45 12.28 -11.56 7.84
CA ALA A 45 13.34 -11.82 8.81
C ALA A 45 13.67 -10.57 9.63
N PRO A 46 12.72 -10.05 10.44
CA PRO A 46 13.04 -8.98 11.37
C PRO A 46 14.17 -9.41 12.29
N THR A 47 15.05 -8.47 12.62
CA THR A 47 16.19 -8.73 13.51
C THR A 47 15.72 -9.34 14.83
N GLY A 48 16.32 -10.46 15.25
CA GLY A 48 15.96 -11.20 16.47
C GLY A 48 14.80 -12.18 16.28
N HIS A 49 14.12 -12.12 15.13
CA HIS A 49 13.01 -12.98 14.74
C HIS A 49 13.26 -13.61 13.36
N GLU A 50 14.52 -13.84 13.00
CA GLU A 50 14.92 -14.42 11.71
C GLU A 50 14.41 -15.86 11.52
N HIS A 51 13.89 -16.50 12.58
CA HIS A 51 13.24 -17.81 12.50
C HIS A 51 12.13 -17.87 11.44
N HIS A 52 11.38 -16.78 11.22
CA HIS A 52 10.38 -16.68 10.14
C HIS A 52 10.97 -16.98 8.75
N ALA A 53 12.19 -16.51 8.47
CA ALA A 53 12.91 -16.82 7.23
C ALA A 53 13.59 -18.19 7.30
N THR A 54 14.27 -18.49 8.40
CA THR A 54 15.11 -19.70 8.45
C THR A 54 14.31 -20.99 8.44
N GLU A 55 13.16 -21.04 9.14
CA GLU A 55 12.29 -22.23 9.15
C GLU A 55 11.70 -22.49 7.76
N SER A 56 11.24 -21.44 7.09
CA SER A 56 10.71 -21.55 5.73
C SER A 56 11.79 -21.96 4.73
N LEU A 57 13.01 -21.41 4.84
CA LEU A 57 14.15 -21.79 4.00
C LEU A 57 14.54 -23.25 4.21
N MET A 58 14.64 -23.73 5.46
CA MET A 58 14.96 -25.13 5.76
C MET A 58 13.89 -26.11 5.26
N SER A 59 12.62 -25.69 5.22
CA SER A 59 11.55 -26.51 4.65
C SER A 59 11.72 -26.76 3.14
N ARG A 60 12.41 -25.84 2.45
CA ARG A 60 12.62 -25.85 1.01
C ARG A 60 14.00 -26.38 0.59
N TYR A 61 15.03 -26.08 1.37
CA TYR A 61 16.43 -26.37 1.06
C TYR A 61 17.03 -27.31 2.10
N ALA A 62 17.45 -28.50 1.66
CA ALA A 62 18.01 -29.52 2.54
C ALA A 62 19.51 -29.29 2.84
N GLY A 63 19.97 -29.86 3.96
CA GLY A 63 21.39 -29.84 4.35
C GLY A 63 21.84 -28.55 5.03
N TRP A 64 20.90 -27.75 5.56
CA TRP A 64 21.16 -26.59 6.39
C TRP A 64 20.91 -26.92 7.86
N ASP A 65 21.88 -26.60 8.71
CA ASP A 65 21.78 -26.69 10.16
C ASP A 65 21.44 -25.33 10.75
N LEU A 66 20.56 -25.30 11.76
CA LEU A 66 20.24 -24.10 12.52
C LEU A 66 21.08 -24.07 13.81
N ASP A 67 21.87 -23.01 14.00
CA ASP A 67 22.62 -22.84 15.24
C ASP A 67 21.79 -22.18 16.36
N ARG A 68 22.37 -22.07 17.56
CA ARG A 68 21.68 -21.51 18.73
C ARG A 68 21.37 -20.01 18.62
N ASN A 69 21.99 -19.31 17.69
CA ASN A 69 21.77 -17.90 17.42
C ASN A 69 20.80 -17.70 16.24
N GLY A 70 20.27 -18.77 15.66
CA GLY A 70 19.37 -18.73 14.53
C GLY A 70 20.07 -18.52 13.19
N ASN A 71 21.38 -18.74 13.10
CA ASN A 71 22.07 -18.74 11.80
C ASN A 71 21.76 -20.05 11.06
N LEU A 72 21.55 -19.97 9.75
CA LEU A 72 21.56 -21.15 8.89
C LEU A 72 22.98 -21.41 8.38
N VAL A 73 23.46 -22.62 8.58
CA VAL A 73 24.82 -23.04 8.21
C VAL A 73 24.77 -24.29 7.32
N LYS A 74 25.46 -24.25 6.19
CA LYS A 74 25.66 -25.43 5.32
C LYS A 74 27.13 -25.56 4.97
N THR A 75 27.71 -26.73 5.20
CA THR A 75 29.13 -26.98 4.91
C THR A 75 29.29 -27.91 3.72
N VAL A 76 30.13 -27.50 2.77
CA VAL A 76 30.48 -28.24 1.55
C VAL A 76 31.98 -28.58 1.60
N GLY A 77 32.31 -29.83 1.29
CA GLY A 77 33.69 -30.32 1.32
C GLY A 77 34.21 -30.65 2.71
N SER A 78 35.52 -30.88 2.82
CA SER A 78 36.16 -31.27 4.08
C SER A 78 37.66 -30.93 4.07
N GLY A 79 38.29 -30.83 5.24
CA GLY A 79 39.71 -30.51 5.38
C GLY A 79 40.00 -29.00 5.35
N GLN A 80 41.24 -28.65 4.98
CA GLN A 80 41.73 -27.27 4.92
C GLN A 80 42.03 -26.82 3.48
N PRO A 81 41.93 -25.51 3.18
CA PRO A 81 41.51 -24.42 4.08
C PRO A 81 40.00 -24.45 4.37
N HIS A 82 39.61 -23.90 5.52
CA HIS A 82 38.25 -23.62 5.91
C HIS A 82 37.88 -22.19 5.56
N ARG A 83 37.02 -22.05 4.54
CA ARG A 83 36.38 -20.78 4.20
C ARG A 83 35.00 -20.67 4.83
N VAL A 84 34.66 -19.48 5.30
CA VAL A 84 33.28 -19.12 5.65
C VAL A 84 32.79 -18.07 4.66
N VAL A 85 31.58 -18.26 4.13
CA VAL A 85 30.92 -17.31 3.22
C VAL A 85 29.61 -16.90 3.88
N ALA A 86 29.43 -15.60 4.15
CA ALA A 86 28.32 -15.13 4.95
C ALA A 86 27.58 -13.93 4.34
N CYS A 87 26.26 -13.88 4.55
CA CYS A 87 25.43 -12.70 4.29
C CYS A 87 24.62 -12.34 5.56
N ALA A 88 24.00 -11.16 5.56
CA ALA A 88 23.07 -10.73 6.61
C ALA A 88 21.62 -11.03 6.21
N LEU A 89 20.98 -11.96 6.91
CA LEU A 89 19.58 -12.35 6.65
C LEU A 89 18.57 -11.37 7.28
N ASP A 90 18.98 -10.54 8.24
CA ASP A 90 18.04 -9.69 8.97
C ASP A 90 17.55 -8.48 8.15
N SER A 91 16.33 -8.02 8.43
CA SER A 91 15.80 -6.73 7.99
C SER A 91 15.69 -5.74 9.14
N TYR A 92 15.69 -4.47 8.75
CA TYR A 92 15.30 -3.39 9.64
C TYR A 92 13.82 -3.53 10.00
N GLY A 93 13.49 -3.18 11.23
CA GLY A 93 12.13 -3.26 11.75
C GLY A 93 12.04 -2.63 13.14
N TYR A 94 10.87 -2.78 13.72
CA TYR A 94 10.52 -2.26 15.03
C TYR A 94 10.04 -3.40 15.93
N ALA A 95 9.96 -3.12 17.22
CA ALA A 95 9.26 -3.95 18.18
C ALA A 95 8.10 -3.15 18.77
N VAL A 96 6.99 -3.81 19.11
CA VAL A 96 5.93 -3.19 19.92
C VAL A 96 6.52 -2.82 21.29
N SER A 97 6.59 -1.52 21.58
CA SER A 97 7.20 -0.97 22.80
C SER A 97 6.17 -0.59 23.86
N GLN A 98 4.95 -0.27 23.44
CA GLN A 98 3.82 0.03 24.32
C GLN A 98 2.51 -0.35 23.61
N ILE A 99 1.53 -0.78 24.41
CA ILE A 99 0.12 -0.89 24.04
C ILE A 99 -0.62 0.15 24.88
N THR A 100 -1.38 1.05 24.27
CA THR A 100 -2.13 2.10 24.99
C THR A 100 -3.50 1.61 25.42
N GLU A 101 -4.12 2.30 26.39
CA GLU A 101 -5.46 1.96 26.89
C GLU A 101 -6.53 2.03 25.80
N GLU A 102 -6.32 2.89 24.78
CA GLU A 102 -7.20 3.07 23.63
C GLU A 102 -6.92 2.07 22.49
N GLY A 103 -5.95 1.17 22.64
CA GLY A 103 -5.65 0.12 21.67
C GLY A 103 -4.63 0.47 20.58
N TYR A 104 -3.90 1.58 20.70
CA TYR A 104 -2.79 1.92 19.79
C TYR A 104 -1.49 1.24 20.22
N LEU A 105 -0.63 0.96 19.24
CA LEU A 105 0.72 0.46 19.48
C LEU A 105 1.74 1.58 19.31
N ARG A 106 2.76 1.58 20.18
CA ARG A 106 3.98 2.38 19.99
C ARG A 106 5.11 1.46 19.57
N LEU A 107 6.02 2.00 18.77
CA LEU A 107 7.10 1.24 18.15
C LEU A 107 8.46 1.66 18.71
N HIS A 108 9.42 0.74 18.72
CA HIS A 108 10.81 1.06 18.99
C HIS A 108 11.71 0.38 17.95
N ARG A 109 12.67 1.11 17.39
CA ARG A 109 13.63 0.56 16.42
C ARG A 109 14.45 -0.57 17.05
N ILE A 110 14.59 -1.67 16.33
CA ILE A 110 15.49 -2.75 16.76
C ILE A 110 16.91 -2.48 16.24
N GLY A 111 17.89 -2.50 17.16
CA GLY A 111 19.30 -2.32 16.82
C GLY A 111 19.60 -0.93 16.27
N SER A 112 20.58 -0.83 15.37
CA SER A 112 20.93 0.46 14.75
C SER A 112 19.89 0.97 13.75
N GLY A 113 18.94 0.13 13.33
CA GLY A 113 18.00 0.42 12.25
C GLY A 113 18.68 0.80 10.93
N SER A 114 17.89 1.37 10.02
CA SER A 114 18.44 2.04 8.83
C SER A 114 19.10 3.37 9.20
N ARG A 115 20.11 3.74 8.42
CA ARG A 115 20.75 5.06 8.49
C ARG A 115 20.15 6.08 7.54
N HIS A 116 19.22 5.68 6.67
CA HIS A 116 18.57 6.61 5.75
C HIS A 116 17.69 7.60 6.55
N PRO A 117 17.82 8.91 6.32
CA PRO A 117 17.15 9.92 7.15
C PRO A 117 15.62 9.82 7.10
N LEU A 118 15.05 9.36 5.99
CA LEU A 118 13.61 9.19 5.80
C LEU A 118 13.08 7.79 6.13
N TRP A 119 13.89 6.91 6.75
CA TRP A 119 13.45 5.54 7.00
C TRP A 119 12.15 5.46 7.81
N ASP A 120 12.05 6.18 8.94
CA ASP A 120 10.82 6.16 9.75
C ASP A 120 9.68 6.90 9.06
N GLN A 121 9.95 8.06 8.46
CA GLN A 121 8.96 8.82 7.71
C GLN A 121 8.32 8.03 6.57
N ALA A 122 9.06 7.15 5.90
CA ALA A 122 8.52 6.27 4.87
C ALA A 122 7.47 5.27 5.39
N HIS A 123 7.25 5.22 6.71
CA HIS A 123 6.22 4.42 7.36
C HIS A 123 5.04 5.26 7.84
N GLU A 124 4.95 6.58 7.58
CA GLU A 124 3.81 7.41 7.99
C GLU A 124 2.59 7.20 7.06
N GLY A 125 1.40 6.91 7.62
CA GLY A 125 0.18 6.67 6.85
C GLY A 125 0.22 5.39 6.01
N GLN A 126 0.96 4.38 6.46
CA GLN A 126 1.29 3.16 5.71
C GLN A 126 0.87 1.91 6.47
N GLN A 127 0.64 0.83 5.72
CA GLN A 127 0.40 -0.48 6.31
C GLN A 127 1.71 -1.12 6.82
N LEU A 128 1.71 -1.52 8.08
CA LEU A 128 2.77 -2.30 8.72
C LEU A 128 2.19 -3.64 9.14
N ARG A 129 3.04 -4.68 9.17
CA ARG A 129 2.65 -6.01 9.63
C ARG A 129 3.35 -6.38 10.94
N ILE A 130 2.57 -6.84 11.90
CA ILE A 130 2.97 -7.32 13.22
C ILE A 130 3.06 -8.84 13.15
N LEU A 131 4.24 -9.43 13.37
CA LEU A 131 4.39 -10.88 13.32
C LEU A 131 4.07 -11.48 14.71
N THR A 132 2.80 -11.83 14.92
CA THR A 132 2.36 -12.49 16.16
C THR A 132 2.62 -14.00 16.10
N ARG A 133 2.50 -14.66 17.25
CA ARG A 133 2.59 -16.13 17.35
C ARG A 133 1.49 -16.88 16.58
N SER A 134 0.35 -16.25 16.36
CA SER A 134 -0.80 -16.83 15.65
C SER A 134 -0.80 -16.50 14.16
N GLY A 135 0.19 -15.75 13.68
CA GLY A 135 0.31 -15.30 12.31
C GLY A 135 0.40 -13.77 12.20
N PRO A 136 0.80 -13.27 11.04
CA PRO A 136 0.95 -11.84 10.81
C PRO A 136 -0.37 -11.09 10.84
N LEU A 137 -0.40 -9.91 11.44
CA LEU A 137 -1.53 -8.98 11.40
C LEU A 137 -1.11 -7.67 10.74
N VAL A 138 -2.00 -7.04 9.98
CA VAL A 138 -1.80 -5.71 9.40
C VAL A 138 -2.42 -4.64 10.31
N GLY A 139 -1.67 -3.55 10.53
CA GLY A 139 -2.14 -2.30 11.10
C GLY A 139 -1.69 -1.12 10.23
N VAL A 140 -2.23 0.07 10.50
CA VAL A 140 -1.93 1.31 9.78
C VAL A 140 -1.28 2.30 10.72
N THR A 141 -0.17 2.90 10.31
CA THR A 141 0.43 3.99 11.07
C THR A 141 -0.40 5.26 10.94
N ALA A 142 -0.63 5.92 12.07
CA ALA A 142 -1.33 7.19 12.08
C ALA A 142 -0.55 8.26 11.32
N VAL A 143 -1.28 9.19 10.71
CA VAL A 143 -0.76 10.36 10.02
C VAL A 143 -1.68 11.54 10.28
N ALA A 144 -1.08 12.71 10.52
CA ALA A 144 -1.81 13.94 10.71
C ALA A 144 -2.59 14.31 9.44
N ASN A 145 -3.85 14.72 9.60
CA ASN A 145 -4.72 14.91 8.46
C ASN A 145 -4.50 16.27 7.77
N GLY A 146 -4.53 16.29 6.44
CA GLY A 146 -4.45 17.52 5.65
C GLY A 146 -5.59 18.50 5.92
N HIS A 147 -6.79 18.01 6.25
CA HIS A 147 -7.95 18.82 6.64
C HIS A 147 -7.74 19.52 7.98
N PHE A 148 -6.76 19.09 8.76
CA PHE A 148 -6.35 19.72 10.02
C PHE A 148 -4.98 20.38 9.92
N ALA A 149 -4.50 20.68 8.70
CA ALA A 149 -3.15 21.20 8.47
C ALA A 149 -2.80 22.47 9.27
N VAL A 150 -3.78 23.27 9.70
CA VAL A 150 -3.56 24.42 10.61
C VAL A 150 -3.03 23.96 11.98
N GLN A 151 -3.46 22.81 12.49
CA GLN A 151 -2.94 22.20 13.73
C GLN A 151 -1.47 21.77 13.58
N HIS A 152 -1.05 21.46 12.34
CA HIS A 152 0.26 20.89 11.99
C HIS A 152 1.09 21.81 11.07
N SER A 153 0.86 23.13 11.10
CA SER A 153 1.53 24.07 10.20
C SER A 153 3.02 24.23 10.51
N ASP A 154 3.38 24.12 11.78
CA ASP A 154 4.73 24.35 12.29
C ASP A 154 5.57 23.06 12.35
N GLU A 155 4.96 21.91 12.03
CA GLU A 155 5.61 20.61 12.02
C GLU A 155 6.46 20.43 10.75
N THR A 156 7.76 20.69 10.90
CA THR A 156 8.74 20.60 9.81
C THR A 156 9.77 19.50 10.00
N ALA A 157 9.87 18.95 11.21
CA ALA A 157 10.83 17.90 11.56
C ALA A 157 10.48 16.58 10.85
N VAL A 158 11.50 15.91 10.32
CA VAL A 158 11.38 14.56 9.76
C VAL A 158 10.89 13.60 10.84
N VAL A 159 9.90 12.78 10.48
CA VAL A 159 9.29 11.76 11.37
C VAL A 159 10.35 10.76 11.82
N THR A 160 10.30 10.42 13.11
CA THR A 160 11.13 9.40 13.74
C THR A 160 10.25 8.27 14.29
N ALA A 161 10.87 7.17 14.72
CA ALA A 161 10.18 6.03 15.31
C ALA A 161 9.37 6.40 16.56
N ASP A 162 9.82 7.43 17.29
CA ASP A 162 9.10 7.96 18.46
C ASP A 162 7.83 8.71 18.06
N ASP A 163 7.60 9.02 16.79
CA ASP A 163 6.38 9.66 16.30
C ASP A 163 5.37 8.62 15.77
N LEU A 164 5.79 7.37 15.54
CA LEU A 164 4.95 6.34 14.92
C LEU A 164 3.94 5.73 15.89
N TRP A 165 2.67 6.03 15.68
CA TRP A 165 1.53 5.34 16.29
C TRP A 165 1.00 4.31 15.30
N LEU A 166 0.77 3.08 15.73
CA LEU A 166 0.23 2.02 14.88
C LEU A 166 -1.17 1.65 15.36
N ASP A 167 -2.16 1.93 14.51
CA ASP A 167 -3.57 1.58 14.68
C ASP A 167 -3.80 0.16 14.16
N VAL A 168 -4.29 -0.72 15.01
CA VAL A 168 -4.61 -2.12 14.65
C VAL A 168 -6.12 -2.36 14.56
N GLY A 169 -6.92 -1.30 14.58
CA GLY A 169 -8.37 -1.34 14.57
C GLY A 169 -9.01 -1.76 15.90
N ALA A 170 -8.23 -1.77 16.99
CA ALA A 170 -8.71 -2.00 18.35
C ALA A 170 -9.19 -0.70 19.01
N SER A 171 -10.10 -0.83 19.96
CA SER A 171 -10.60 0.27 20.81
C SER A 171 -10.18 0.13 22.27
N SER A 172 -9.39 -0.90 22.60
CA SER A 172 -8.78 -1.07 23.92
C SER A 172 -7.52 -1.93 23.89
N ASP A 173 -6.70 -1.85 24.94
CA ASP A 173 -5.59 -2.78 25.18
C ASP A 173 -6.04 -4.25 25.29
N GLN A 174 -7.24 -4.50 25.84
CA GLN A 174 -7.83 -5.84 25.90
C GLN A 174 -8.13 -6.40 24.50
N GLU A 175 -8.67 -5.58 23.59
CA GLU A 175 -8.88 -6.01 22.21
C GLU A 175 -7.56 -6.31 21.49
N VAL A 176 -6.51 -5.51 21.73
CA VAL A 176 -5.16 -5.80 21.22
C VAL A 176 -4.66 -7.16 21.75
N ALA A 177 -4.86 -7.45 23.03
CA ALA A 177 -4.49 -8.73 23.62
C ALA A 177 -5.29 -9.90 23.01
N ASP A 178 -6.59 -9.71 22.76
CA ASP A 178 -7.46 -10.71 22.13
C ASP A 178 -7.06 -10.97 20.66
N MET A 179 -6.49 -9.98 19.98
CA MET A 179 -5.90 -10.15 18.64
C MET A 179 -4.62 -11.01 18.66
N GLY A 180 -4.00 -11.18 19.83
CA GLY A 180 -2.76 -11.94 20.04
C GLY A 180 -1.48 -11.11 19.94
N ILE A 181 -1.59 -9.78 19.95
CA ILE A 181 -0.45 -8.86 19.86
C ILE A 181 0.14 -8.65 21.25
N ASN A 182 1.46 -8.77 21.36
CA ASN A 182 2.20 -8.63 22.61
C ASN A 182 3.31 -7.57 22.50
N LEU A 183 3.75 -7.06 23.65
CA LEU A 183 5.01 -6.33 23.73
C LEU A 183 6.14 -7.18 23.13
N LEU A 184 7.04 -6.50 22.42
CA LEU A 184 8.18 -7.07 21.71
C LEU A 184 7.84 -7.90 20.46
N ASP A 185 6.57 -8.02 20.06
CA ASP A 185 6.27 -8.58 18.74
C ASP A 185 6.93 -7.70 17.65
N PRO A 186 7.59 -8.30 16.64
CA PRO A 186 8.29 -7.54 15.63
C PRO A 186 7.30 -6.95 14.63
N VAL A 187 7.56 -5.72 14.24
CA VAL A 187 6.77 -4.95 13.28
C VAL A 187 7.68 -4.57 12.12
N ILE A 188 7.25 -4.90 10.90
CA ILE A 188 7.96 -4.58 9.67
C ILE A 188 7.00 -3.94 8.68
N ARG A 189 7.54 -3.32 7.65
CA ARG A 189 6.73 -2.78 6.57
C ARG A 189 5.95 -3.91 5.87
N HIS A 190 4.67 -3.68 5.58
CA HIS A 190 3.87 -4.56 4.74
C HIS A 190 4.02 -4.15 3.27
N LEU A 191 4.78 -4.94 2.50
CA LEU A 191 5.05 -4.71 1.08
C LEU A 191 5.05 -6.05 0.34
N PRO A 192 4.52 -6.12 -0.89
CA PRO A 192 4.69 -7.28 -1.75
C PRO A 192 6.13 -7.38 -2.26
N ALA A 193 6.48 -8.53 -2.85
CA ALA A 193 7.68 -8.62 -3.69
C ALA A 193 7.58 -7.61 -4.84
N TRP A 194 8.57 -6.73 -4.96
CA TRP A 194 8.53 -5.60 -5.90
C TRP A 194 9.72 -5.59 -6.84
N HIS A 195 9.43 -5.64 -8.14
CA HIS A 195 10.37 -5.43 -9.23
C HIS A 195 9.66 -4.68 -10.36
N PHE A 196 10.44 -3.96 -11.16
CA PHE A 196 9.97 -3.20 -12.31
C PHE A 196 11.13 -2.93 -13.26
N GLY A 197 10.86 -2.83 -14.56
CA GLY A 197 11.93 -2.79 -15.57
C GLY A 197 12.96 -3.90 -15.32
N ALA A 198 14.23 -3.53 -15.16
CA ALA A 198 15.32 -4.45 -14.80
C ALA A 198 15.79 -4.29 -13.34
N GLU A 199 14.96 -3.76 -12.45
CA GLU A 199 15.29 -3.45 -11.06
C GLU A 199 14.44 -4.25 -10.07
N ILE A 200 15.07 -4.61 -8.95
CA ILE A 200 14.43 -5.12 -7.74
C ILE A 200 14.48 -4.01 -6.70
N ALA A 201 13.38 -3.78 -5.99
CA ALA A 201 13.31 -2.70 -5.01
C ALA A 201 12.64 -3.15 -3.70
N GLY A 202 13.14 -2.62 -2.59
CA GLY A 202 12.55 -2.79 -1.28
C GLY A 202 13.58 -2.80 -0.15
N PRO A 203 13.14 -3.08 1.10
CA PRO A 203 13.98 -2.97 2.28
C PRO A 203 15.26 -3.80 2.18
N ARG A 204 16.41 -3.13 2.18
CA ARG A 204 17.74 -3.76 2.12
C ARG A 204 17.91 -4.70 0.91
N ALA A 205 17.37 -4.33 -0.24
CA ALA A 205 17.42 -5.13 -1.46
C ALA A 205 18.84 -5.69 -1.75
N GLY A 206 19.89 -4.89 -1.61
CA GLY A 206 21.26 -5.35 -1.82
C GLY A 206 21.69 -6.47 -0.87
N ALA A 207 21.39 -6.34 0.42
CA ALA A 207 21.74 -7.37 1.41
C ALA A 207 20.95 -8.68 1.18
N ARG A 208 19.66 -8.56 0.86
CA ARG A 208 18.76 -9.69 0.59
C ARG A 208 19.19 -10.48 -0.66
N ILE A 209 19.55 -9.78 -1.73
CA ILE A 209 20.11 -10.40 -2.95
C ILE A 209 21.48 -11.01 -2.67
N GLY A 210 22.26 -10.42 -1.76
CA GLY A 210 23.47 -11.05 -1.23
C GLY A 210 23.22 -12.43 -0.63
N CYS A 211 22.17 -12.57 0.18
CA CYS A 211 21.77 -13.87 0.70
C CYS A 211 21.26 -14.84 -0.36
N ALA A 212 20.54 -14.34 -1.38
CA ALA A 212 20.17 -15.16 -2.53
C ALA A 212 21.41 -15.73 -3.26
N ALA A 213 22.47 -14.93 -3.41
CA ALA A 213 23.72 -15.36 -4.02
C ALA A 213 24.48 -16.38 -3.16
N VAL A 214 24.50 -16.18 -1.83
CA VAL A 214 25.10 -17.14 -0.88
C VAL A 214 24.36 -18.47 -0.89
N LEU A 215 23.02 -18.45 -0.84
CA LEU A 215 22.22 -19.68 -0.93
C LEU A 215 22.44 -20.38 -2.28
N ALA A 216 22.43 -19.66 -3.40
CA ALA A 216 22.68 -20.23 -4.73
C ALA A 216 24.06 -20.90 -4.83
N ALA A 217 25.10 -20.30 -4.25
CA ALA A 217 26.44 -20.87 -4.21
C ALA A 217 26.49 -22.16 -3.36
N ALA A 218 25.78 -22.18 -2.23
CA ALA A 218 25.70 -23.33 -1.35
C ALA A 218 24.94 -24.51 -1.97
N GLU A 219 23.81 -24.23 -2.64
CA GLU A 219 23.01 -25.24 -3.34
C GLU A 219 23.73 -25.81 -4.56
N ALA A 220 24.61 -25.03 -5.19
CA ALA A 220 25.49 -25.49 -6.26
C ALA A 220 26.81 -26.11 -5.76
N GLU A 221 26.95 -26.29 -4.43
CA GLU A 221 28.12 -26.88 -3.78
C GLU A 221 29.46 -26.24 -4.19
N VAL A 222 29.49 -24.91 -4.36
CA VAL A 222 30.66 -24.19 -4.90
C VAL A 222 31.84 -24.22 -3.92
N ASN A 223 32.77 -25.13 -4.13
CA ASN A 223 33.98 -25.24 -3.32
C ASN A 223 35.19 -25.46 -4.23
N GLU A 224 36.36 -24.91 -3.88
CA GLU A 224 37.60 -25.12 -4.64
C GLU A 224 38.46 -26.20 -3.99
N GLN A 225 38.99 -25.93 -2.80
CA GLN A 225 39.81 -26.84 -2.00
C GLN A 225 39.44 -26.68 -0.53
N GLY A 226 39.51 -27.79 0.22
CA GLY A 226 39.19 -27.83 1.63
C GLY A 226 37.68 -27.85 1.87
N ARG A 227 37.23 -27.07 2.85
CA ARG A 227 35.81 -26.95 3.21
C ARG A 227 35.34 -25.50 3.13
N THR A 228 34.10 -25.31 2.68
CA THR A 228 33.43 -24.00 2.67
C THR A 228 32.13 -24.10 3.45
N SER A 229 31.97 -23.26 4.47
CA SER A 229 30.74 -23.15 5.25
C SER A 229 30.00 -21.87 4.87
N TYR A 230 28.77 -22.02 4.38
CA TYR A 230 27.87 -20.93 4.03
C TYR A 230 27.01 -20.57 5.24
N VAL A 231 26.87 -19.28 5.52
CA VAL A 231 26.17 -18.77 6.70
C VAL A 231 25.17 -17.69 6.27
N LEU A 232 23.88 -17.94 6.46
CA LEU A 232 22.88 -16.87 6.47
C LEU A 232 22.79 -16.35 7.91
N SER A 233 23.43 -15.20 8.17
CA SER A 233 23.63 -14.69 9.52
C SER A 233 22.41 -13.96 10.06
N SER A 234 22.06 -14.24 11.31
CA SER A 234 21.15 -13.41 12.11
C SER A 234 21.87 -12.19 12.72
N GLN A 235 21.09 -11.20 13.16
CA GLN A 235 21.53 -10.09 14.01
C GLN A 235 22.76 -9.31 13.50
N GLN A 236 22.80 -9.01 12.20
CA GLN A 236 23.81 -8.12 11.64
C GLN A 236 23.67 -6.69 12.17
N VAL A 237 22.45 -6.18 12.37
CA VAL A 237 22.22 -4.81 12.89
C VAL A 237 22.76 -4.61 14.31
N PHE A 238 23.04 -5.70 15.05
CA PHE A 238 23.74 -5.69 16.33
C PHE A 238 25.27 -5.91 16.19
N GLY A 239 25.83 -5.58 15.03
CA GLY A 239 27.26 -5.69 14.75
C GLY A 239 27.71 -7.13 14.46
N TRP A 240 26.95 -7.84 13.61
CA TRP A 240 27.27 -9.23 13.19
C TRP A 240 27.33 -10.22 14.36
N THR A 241 26.40 -10.11 15.32
CA THR A 241 26.39 -10.99 16.49
C THR A 241 26.18 -12.46 16.10
N GLY A 242 25.26 -12.75 15.16
CA GLY A 242 25.03 -14.10 14.65
C GLY A 242 26.27 -14.70 13.98
N LEU A 243 26.84 -14.01 12.99
CA LEU A 243 28.05 -14.47 12.30
C LEU A 243 29.22 -14.68 13.25
N GLY A 244 29.38 -13.81 14.25
CA GLY A 244 30.43 -13.96 15.26
C GLY A 244 30.29 -15.26 16.05
N ALA A 245 29.05 -15.65 16.42
CA ALA A 245 28.78 -16.92 17.07
C ALA A 245 29.05 -18.12 16.15
N ALA A 246 28.64 -18.03 14.88
CA ALA A 246 28.89 -19.06 13.87
C ALA A 246 30.41 -19.30 13.68
N LEU A 247 31.21 -18.22 13.54
CA LEU A 247 32.66 -18.31 13.39
C LEU A 247 33.34 -19.03 14.57
N ARG A 248 32.88 -18.78 15.80
CA ARG A 248 33.39 -19.48 16.99
C ARG A 248 33.10 -20.97 16.98
N HIS A 249 31.94 -21.37 16.47
CA HIS A 249 31.57 -22.77 16.35
C HIS A 249 32.32 -23.47 15.20
N LEU A 250 32.54 -22.74 14.11
CA LEU A 250 33.18 -23.22 12.89
C LEU A 250 34.73 -23.23 12.96
N ALA A 251 35.32 -22.58 13.97
CA ALA A 251 36.75 -22.47 14.16
C ALA A 251 37.51 -23.82 14.11
N PRO A 252 38.75 -23.86 13.59
CA PRO A 252 39.46 -22.75 12.95
C PRO A 252 38.88 -22.42 11.56
N VAL A 253 38.91 -21.14 11.21
CA VAL A 253 38.48 -20.57 9.91
C VAL A 253 39.64 -19.78 9.32
N ASP A 254 40.17 -20.17 8.16
CA ASP A 254 41.33 -19.50 7.56
C ASP A 254 40.92 -18.19 6.84
N ALA A 255 39.76 -18.19 6.17
CA ALA A 255 39.28 -17.05 5.41
C ALA A 255 37.77 -16.85 5.53
N LEU A 256 37.35 -15.59 5.58
CA LEU A 256 35.97 -15.15 5.64
C LEU A 256 35.64 -14.29 4.41
N VAL A 257 34.56 -14.63 3.70
CA VAL A 257 33.95 -13.81 2.65
C VAL A 257 32.62 -13.29 3.18
N MET A 258 32.49 -11.97 3.31
CA MET A 258 31.28 -11.30 3.76
C MET A 258 30.58 -10.63 2.59
N VAL A 259 29.29 -10.89 2.43
CA VAL A 259 28.41 -10.10 1.56
C VAL A 259 27.74 -9.03 2.42
N GLY A 260 28.18 -7.79 2.24
CA GLY A 260 27.72 -6.64 3.02
C GLY A 260 26.43 -6.00 2.49
N PRO A 261 25.96 -4.93 3.15
CA PRO A 261 24.80 -4.17 2.68
C PRO A 261 25.09 -3.47 1.35
N GLY A 262 24.03 -3.08 0.63
CA GLY A 262 24.14 -2.28 -0.58
C GLY A 262 24.85 -0.94 -0.34
N GLN A 263 25.61 -0.48 -1.33
CA GLN A 263 26.30 0.81 -1.35
C GLN A 263 26.14 1.48 -2.72
N ALA A 264 26.32 2.81 -2.79
CA ALA A 264 26.26 3.53 -4.07
C ALA A 264 27.31 3.06 -5.10
N GLU A 265 28.45 2.57 -4.60
CA GLU A 265 29.51 1.96 -5.41
C GLU A 265 29.77 0.54 -4.92
N PRO A 266 29.92 -0.44 -5.83
CA PRO A 266 30.24 -1.81 -5.44
C PRO A 266 31.65 -1.88 -4.86
N ARG A 267 31.87 -2.79 -3.91
CA ARG A 267 33.20 -3.03 -3.35
C ARG A 267 33.53 -4.51 -3.40
N LEU A 268 34.77 -4.79 -3.72
CA LEU A 268 35.41 -6.10 -3.56
C LEU A 268 36.80 -5.84 -3.01
N GLU A 269 36.95 -5.95 -1.70
CA GLU A 269 38.17 -5.56 -1.00
C GLU A 269 38.54 -6.52 0.12
N VAL A 270 39.84 -6.62 0.40
CA VAL A 270 40.37 -7.30 1.59
C VAL A 270 40.37 -6.29 2.73
N LEU A 271 39.71 -6.63 3.84
CA LEU A 271 39.60 -5.75 5.00
C LEU A 271 40.75 -5.98 5.99
N ASN A 272 41.22 -4.87 6.59
CA ASN A 272 42.17 -4.88 7.71
C ASN A 272 41.46 -4.92 9.09
N GLY A 273 40.16 -5.18 9.10
CA GLY A 273 39.28 -5.14 10.27
C GLY A 273 37.85 -4.79 9.87
N VAL A 274 36.87 -5.21 10.68
CA VAL A 274 35.44 -4.97 10.50
C VAL A 274 34.93 -4.01 11.57
N SER A 275 35.20 -4.32 12.84
CA SER A 275 34.91 -3.44 13.99
C SER A 275 35.64 -3.97 15.22
N THR A 276 36.00 -3.11 16.17
CA THR A 276 36.76 -3.52 17.37
C THR A 276 36.19 -4.76 18.08
N ARG A 277 34.85 -4.87 18.19
CA ARG A 277 34.20 -6.02 18.82
C ARG A 277 34.26 -7.28 17.95
N PHE A 278 34.08 -7.14 16.63
CA PHE A 278 34.08 -8.27 15.71
C PHE A 278 35.50 -8.76 15.40
N ASP A 279 36.49 -7.86 15.39
CA ASP A 279 37.90 -8.19 15.15
C ASP A 279 38.46 -9.12 16.24
N ALA A 280 38.02 -8.95 17.49
CA ALA A 280 38.33 -9.90 18.56
C ALA A 280 37.75 -11.30 18.32
N VAL A 281 36.64 -11.42 17.59
CA VAL A 281 36.09 -12.71 17.16
C VAL A 281 36.92 -13.30 16.03
N LEU A 282 37.29 -12.49 15.03
CA LEU A 282 38.13 -12.91 13.91
C LEU A 282 39.47 -13.49 14.39
N GLU A 283 40.18 -12.75 15.26
CA GLU A 283 41.46 -13.18 15.83
C GLU A 283 41.33 -14.53 16.55
N SER A 284 40.29 -14.65 17.37
CA SER A 284 40.07 -15.85 18.17
C SER A 284 39.58 -17.08 17.40
N ALA A 285 38.97 -16.88 16.22
CA ALA A 285 38.56 -17.94 15.31
C ALA A 285 39.69 -18.33 14.33
N GLY A 286 40.81 -17.60 14.35
CA GLY A 286 41.96 -17.82 13.49
C GLY A 286 41.81 -17.27 12.08
N VAL A 287 40.90 -16.31 11.86
CA VAL A 287 40.64 -15.74 10.51
C VAL A 287 41.81 -14.86 10.09
N GLU A 288 42.51 -15.28 9.04
CA GLU A 288 43.67 -14.55 8.51
C GLU A 288 43.26 -13.53 7.43
N THR A 289 42.26 -13.87 6.61
CA THR A 289 41.82 -13.03 5.50
C THR A 289 40.31 -12.79 5.58
N VAL A 290 39.91 -11.51 5.49
CA VAL A 290 38.50 -11.11 5.36
C VAL A 290 38.31 -10.39 4.04
N VAL A 291 37.42 -10.91 3.19
CA VAL A 291 37.00 -10.28 1.93
C VAL A 291 35.59 -9.75 2.11
N MET A 292 35.37 -8.48 1.79
CA MET A 292 34.04 -7.87 1.75
C MET A 292 33.60 -7.68 0.31
N ILE A 293 32.38 -8.11 0.00
CA ILE A 293 31.70 -7.87 -1.27
C ILE A 293 30.43 -7.08 -0.97
N THR A 294 30.29 -5.88 -1.50
CA THR A 294 29.04 -5.08 -1.38
C THR A 294 28.45 -4.83 -2.76
N PRO A 295 27.15 -5.09 -2.97
CA PRO A 295 26.51 -4.77 -4.23
C PRO A 295 26.33 -3.27 -4.42
N GLN A 296 26.29 -2.85 -5.68
CA GLN A 296 25.84 -1.53 -6.06
C GLN A 296 24.32 -1.43 -5.91
N VAL A 297 23.85 -0.39 -5.23
CA VAL A 297 22.44 -0.05 -5.08
C VAL A 297 22.21 1.45 -5.24
N VAL A 298 20.98 1.82 -5.57
CA VAL A 298 20.50 3.20 -5.52
C VAL A 298 19.69 3.38 -4.24
N ASP A 299 19.75 4.57 -3.65
CA ASP A 299 19.02 4.92 -2.42
C ASP A 299 19.34 3.99 -1.24
N SER A 300 20.63 3.76 -0.99
CA SER A 300 21.11 2.85 0.05
C SER A 300 20.47 3.11 1.42
N GLY A 301 19.87 2.06 1.99
CA GLY A 301 19.16 2.11 3.26
C GLY A 301 17.77 2.76 3.22
N ALA A 302 17.32 3.31 2.09
CA ALA A 302 15.94 3.76 1.95
C ALA A 302 14.97 2.57 2.04
N LEU A 303 13.67 2.87 2.23
CA LEU A 303 12.64 1.83 2.24
C LEU A 303 12.62 1.05 0.92
N MET A 304 12.64 1.77 -0.21
CA MET A 304 12.71 1.20 -1.55
C MET A 304 14.14 1.32 -2.10
N GLU A 305 15.14 0.78 -1.38
CA GLU A 305 16.50 0.58 -1.92
C GLU A 305 16.42 -0.26 -3.20
N ARG A 306 17.19 0.10 -4.24
CA ARG A 306 17.06 -0.50 -5.57
C ARG A 306 18.36 -1.11 -6.07
N ILE A 307 18.25 -2.23 -6.76
CA ILE A 307 19.36 -2.93 -7.38
C ILE A 307 18.96 -3.44 -8.75
N THR A 308 19.80 -3.19 -9.75
CA THR A 308 19.58 -3.69 -11.10
C THR A 308 19.90 -5.19 -11.18
N LEU A 309 19.24 -5.90 -12.09
CA LEU A 309 19.55 -7.31 -12.35
C LEU A 309 21.02 -7.51 -12.77
N ALA A 310 21.60 -6.53 -13.46
CA ALA A 310 23.02 -6.53 -13.83
C ALA A 310 23.93 -6.45 -12.60
N ALA A 311 23.67 -5.53 -11.67
CA ALA A 311 24.43 -5.40 -10.42
C ALA A 311 24.26 -6.65 -9.53
N ALA A 312 23.06 -7.24 -9.48
CA ALA A 312 22.82 -8.51 -8.80
C ALA A 312 23.64 -9.66 -9.41
N ALA A 313 23.68 -9.75 -10.75
CA ALA A 313 24.46 -10.76 -11.45
C ALA A 313 25.97 -10.58 -11.23
N GLU A 314 26.46 -9.34 -11.23
CA GLU A 314 27.85 -9.03 -10.92
C GLU A 314 28.22 -9.41 -9.48
N LEU A 315 27.36 -9.10 -8.50
CA LEU A 315 27.53 -9.53 -7.10
C LEU A 315 27.72 -11.05 -7.01
N LYS A 316 26.82 -11.81 -7.64
CA LYS A 316 26.89 -13.28 -7.64
C LYS A 316 28.15 -13.78 -8.33
N ALA A 317 28.51 -13.24 -9.50
CA ALA A 317 29.71 -13.63 -10.22
C ALA A 317 30.99 -13.36 -9.40
N ASN A 318 31.06 -12.21 -8.73
CA ASN A 318 32.17 -11.86 -7.83
C ASN A 318 32.26 -12.81 -6.64
N LEU A 319 31.13 -13.12 -6.00
CA LEU A 319 31.07 -14.08 -4.91
C LEU A 319 31.59 -15.46 -5.34
N ILE A 320 31.09 -16.00 -6.45
CA ILE A 320 31.51 -17.30 -6.97
C ILE A 320 33.00 -17.31 -7.28
N ARG A 321 33.51 -16.28 -7.96
CA ARG A 321 34.93 -16.17 -8.32
C ARG A 321 35.84 -16.09 -7.09
N THR A 322 35.40 -15.42 -6.02
CA THR A 322 36.15 -15.35 -4.76
C THR A 322 36.19 -16.70 -4.03
N ILE A 323 35.15 -17.53 -4.17
CA ILE A 323 35.10 -18.87 -3.56
C ILE A 323 35.85 -19.89 -4.42
N ASN A 324 35.58 -19.93 -5.72
CA ASN A 324 36.23 -20.83 -6.68
C ASN A 324 36.25 -20.16 -8.07
N PRO A 325 37.41 -19.67 -8.55
CA PRO A 325 37.51 -18.99 -9.84
C PRO A 325 37.26 -19.90 -11.06
N PHE A 326 37.23 -21.20 -10.87
CA PHE A 326 36.97 -22.19 -11.92
C PHE A 326 35.51 -22.69 -11.94
N SER A 327 34.68 -22.24 -11.00
CA SER A 327 33.27 -22.66 -10.93
C SER A 327 32.40 -21.93 -11.95
N THR A 328 31.38 -22.60 -12.46
CA THR A 328 30.31 -21.96 -13.21
C THR A 328 29.41 -21.17 -12.29
N VAL A 329 28.93 -20.00 -12.72
CA VAL A 329 27.97 -19.21 -11.95
C VAL A 329 26.60 -19.91 -11.97
N PRO A 330 26.04 -20.30 -10.81
CA PRO A 330 24.75 -20.97 -10.76
C PRO A 330 23.59 -20.03 -11.07
N GLY A 331 22.41 -20.61 -11.38
CA GLY A 331 21.15 -19.87 -11.51
C GLY A 331 20.73 -19.21 -10.19
N TRP A 332 19.73 -18.33 -10.24
CA TRP A 332 19.13 -17.82 -9.02
C TRP A 332 18.22 -18.86 -8.38
N VAL A 333 18.00 -18.69 -7.08
CA VAL A 333 17.12 -19.50 -6.24
C VAL A 333 16.13 -18.54 -5.60
N ASP A 334 14.87 -18.90 -5.53
CA ASP A 334 13.79 -18.07 -5.00
C ASP A 334 13.54 -18.35 -3.51
N ALA A 335 13.21 -17.33 -2.74
CA ALA A 335 12.84 -17.49 -1.35
C ALA A 335 11.41 -18.08 -1.22
N PRO A 336 11.09 -18.78 -0.12
CA PRO A 336 9.73 -19.15 0.20
C PRO A 336 8.81 -17.93 0.32
N VAL A 337 7.54 -18.11 -0.02
CA VAL A 337 6.52 -17.07 0.15
C VAL A 337 6.24 -16.89 1.65
N PRO A 338 6.31 -15.65 2.18
CA PRO A 338 5.95 -15.38 3.57
C PRO A 338 4.50 -15.77 3.87
N SER A 339 4.20 -16.03 5.14
CA SER A 339 2.82 -16.22 5.58
C SER A 339 2.00 -14.97 5.28
N GLY A 340 0.82 -15.14 4.68
CA GLY A 340 -0.14 -14.05 4.51
C GLY A 340 -0.68 -13.56 5.86
N PRO A 341 -1.21 -12.33 5.91
CA PRO A 341 -1.84 -11.84 7.11
C PRO A 341 -3.10 -12.65 7.44
N VAL A 342 -3.35 -12.86 8.73
CA VAL A 342 -4.53 -13.58 9.24
C VAL A 342 -5.70 -12.63 9.52
N ASN A 343 -5.65 -11.41 9.00
CA ASN A 343 -6.65 -10.37 9.16
C ASN A 343 -8.05 -10.85 8.74
N ASP A 344 -8.16 -11.57 7.63
CA ASP A 344 -9.44 -11.99 7.06
C ASP A 344 -9.91 -13.37 7.54
N ASP A 345 -9.21 -13.96 8.52
CA ASP A 345 -9.62 -15.23 9.12
C ASP A 345 -11.06 -15.15 9.63
N PHE A 346 -11.90 -16.10 9.19
CA PHE A 346 -13.32 -16.13 9.53
C PHE A 346 -13.58 -16.11 11.05
N SER A 347 -12.68 -16.71 11.83
CA SER A 347 -12.75 -16.73 13.30
C SER A 347 -12.63 -15.33 13.94
N ARG A 348 -12.00 -14.38 13.24
CA ARG A 348 -11.76 -13.01 13.71
C ARG A 348 -12.92 -12.04 13.43
N TRP A 349 -13.99 -12.49 12.81
CA TRP A 349 -15.24 -11.70 12.68
C TRP A 349 -16.03 -11.62 13.99
N GLY A 350 -15.65 -12.41 15.00
CA GLY A 350 -16.43 -12.52 16.23
C GLY A 350 -17.83 -13.12 16.00
N SER A 351 -18.69 -12.97 17.01
CA SER A 351 -20.09 -13.41 16.96
C SER A 351 -21.02 -12.20 17.06
N HIS A 352 -21.48 -11.70 15.92
CA HIS A 352 -22.39 -10.56 15.81
C HIS A 352 -23.53 -10.87 14.83
N GLN A 353 -24.69 -10.23 15.03
CA GLN A 353 -25.91 -10.53 14.27
C GLN A 353 -25.78 -10.12 12.79
N ASP A 354 -25.03 -9.05 12.50
CA ASP A 354 -24.98 -8.43 11.17
C ASP A 354 -23.78 -8.85 10.32
N ARG A 355 -23.06 -9.91 10.73
CA ARG A 355 -21.79 -10.33 10.11
C ARG A 355 -21.88 -10.48 8.59
N ASN A 356 -22.99 -11.01 8.07
CA ASN A 356 -23.13 -11.20 6.62
C ASN A 356 -23.16 -9.86 5.87
N SER A 357 -23.89 -8.87 6.38
CA SER A 357 -23.95 -7.53 5.80
C SER A 357 -22.60 -6.83 5.86
N LEU A 358 -21.86 -7.00 6.96
CA LEU A 358 -20.50 -6.46 7.07
C LEU A 358 -19.53 -7.11 6.07
N MET A 359 -19.65 -8.43 5.86
CA MET A 359 -18.84 -9.16 4.87
C MET A 359 -19.17 -8.74 3.44
N GLU A 360 -20.44 -8.48 3.14
CA GLU A 360 -20.87 -7.99 1.84
C GLU A 360 -20.35 -6.57 1.56
N ALA A 361 -20.51 -5.66 2.53
CA ALA A 361 -19.97 -4.31 2.45
C ALA A 361 -18.44 -4.33 2.23
N ALA A 362 -17.71 -5.15 3.02
CA ALA A 362 -16.27 -5.31 2.86
C ALA A 362 -15.90 -5.86 1.48
N ALA A 363 -16.64 -6.83 0.94
CA ALA A 363 -16.32 -7.44 -0.35
C ALA A 363 -16.52 -6.50 -1.54
N VAL A 364 -17.53 -5.62 -1.50
CA VAL A 364 -17.74 -4.59 -2.52
C VAL A 364 -16.67 -3.50 -2.40
N LEU A 365 -16.44 -3.03 -1.17
CA LEU A 365 -15.44 -2.01 -0.87
C LEU A 365 -14.04 -2.45 -1.28
N ASP A 366 -13.64 -3.69 -1.01
CA ASP A 366 -12.33 -4.23 -1.38
C ASP A 366 -12.06 -4.07 -2.88
N ARG A 367 -13.00 -4.53 -3.71
CA ARG A 367 -12.84 -4.46 -5.18
C ARG A 367 -12.76 -3.02 -5.69
N LEU A 368 -13.54 -2.11 -5.10
CA LEU A 368 -13.53 -0.71 -5.50
C LEU A 368 -12.29 0.02 -4.99
N ALA A 369 -11.87 -0.24 -3.76
CA ALA A 369 -10.74 0.42 -3.11
C ALA A 369 -9.39 -0.02 -3.72
N GLU A 370 -9.27 -1.20 -4.30
CA GLU A 370 -8.02 -1.64 -4.95
C GLU A 370 -7.84 -1.13 -6.38
N LEU A 371 -8.90 -0.62 -7.03
CA LEU A 371 -8.79 0.00 -8.35
C LEU A 371 -8.16 1.39 -8.25
N SER A 372 -7.23 1.72 -9.14
CA SER A 372 -6.73 3.09 -9.29
C SER A 372 -7.69 3.91 -10.14
N ALA A 373 -8.00 5.13 -9.70
CA ALA A 373 -8.80 6.08 -10.47
C ALA A 373 -8.57 7.50 -9.95
N VAL A 374 -7.51 8.16 -10.39
CA VAL A 374 -7.28 9.58 -10.07
C VAL A 374 -8.27 10.48 -10.86
N PRO A 375 -8.44 11.77 -10.51
CA PRO A 375 -9.29 12.68 -11.26
C PRO A 375 -9.05 12.63 -12.78
N GLY A 376 -10.10 12.34 -13.54
CA GLY A 376 -10.09 12.19 -14.99
C GLY A 376 -9.78 10.78 -15.51
N HIS A 377 -9.48 9.83 -14.62
CA HIS A 377 -9.14 8.44 -14.94
C HIS A 377 -10.11 7.46 -14.23
N GLU A 378 -11.36 7.85 -14.03
CA GLU A 378 -12.37 7.12 -13.25
C GLU A 378 -13.04 5.95 -14.00
N GLY A 379 -12.65 5.70 -15.26
CA GLY A 379 -13.19 4.64 -16.10
C GLY A 379 -13.28 3.25 -15.44
N PRO A 380 -12.22 2.76 -14.76
CA PRO A 380 -12.25 1.47 -14.07
C PRO A 380 -13.32 1.36 -12.99
N VAL A 381 -13.45 2.41 -12.17
CA VAL A 381 -14.43 2.47 -11.08
C VAL A 381 -15.85 2.56 -11.66
N ARG A 382 -16.07 3.45 -12.63
CA ARG A 382 -17.36 3.59 -13.33
C ARG A 382 -17.79 2.27 -13.98
N TYR A 383 -16.86 1.56 -14.62
CA TYR A 383 -17.14 0.26 -15.23
C TYR A 383 -17.59 -0.76 -14.18
N LEU A 384 -16.89 -0.85 -13.05
CA LEU A 384 -17.28 -1.77 -11.97
C LEU A 384 -18.67 -1.42 -11.43
N VAL A 385 -18.92 -0.15 -11.10
CA VAL A 385 -20.22 0.31 -10.59
C VAL A 385 -21.34 -0.02 -11.57
N TYR A 386 -21.22 0.36 -12.85
CA TYR A 386 -22.25 0.10 -13.87
C TYR A 386 -22.58 -1.39 -14.01
N ASN A 387 -21.57 -2.26 -14.00
CA ASN A 387 -21.79 -3.70 -14.12
C ASN A 387 -22.29 -4.36 -12.83
N ALA A 388 -22.12 -3.72 -11.68
CA ALA A 388 -22.64 -4.18 -10.40
C ALA A 388 -24.08 -3.69 -10.10
N LEU A 389 -24.59 -2.72 -10.87
CA LEU A 389 -26.00 -2.30 -10.80
C LEU A 389 -26.94 -3.47 -11.13
N PRO A 390 -28.11 -3.58 -10.46
CA PRO A 390 -29.14 -4.53 -10.84
C PRO A 390 -29.66 -4.21 -12.25
N ASP A 391 -30.18 -5.22 -12.97
CA ASP A 391 -30.57 -5.08 -14.38
C ASP A 391 -31.51 -3.89 -14.62
N TRP A 392 -32.50 -3.69 -13.75
CA TRP A 392 -33.44 -2.58 -13.85
C TRP A 392 -32.77 -1.21 -13.71
N ALA A 393 -31.76 -1.08 -12.84
CA ALA A 393 -31.04 0.19 -12.63
C ALA A 393 -30.08 0.45 -13.78
N ARG A 394 -29.46 -0.61 -14.31
CA ARG A 394 -28.58 -0.54 -15.47
C ARG A 394 -29.31 -0.09 -16.74
N ASP A 395 -30.57 -0.51 -16.91
CA ASP A 395 -31.43 -0.05 -18.01
C ASP A 395 -31.78 1.44 -17.93
N LEU A 396 -31.74 2.03 -16.73
CA LEU A 396 -32.00 3.45 -16.45
C LEU A 396 -30.73 4.29 -16.32
N ALA A 397 -29.55 3.66 -16.27
CA ALA A 397 -28.30 4.34 -16.01
C ALA A 397 -27.89 5.22 -17.20
N GLU A 398 -27.53 6.47 -16.90
CA GLU A 398 -26.99 7.43 -17.87
C GLU A 398 -25.55 7.78 -17.51
N VAL A 399 -24.74 8.09 -18.52
CA VAL A 399 -23.37 8.61 -18.37
C VAL A 399 -23.24 9.89 -19.21
N ASP A 400 -22.72 10.96 -18.63
CA ASP A 400 -22.47 12.21 -19.37
C ASP A 400 -21.08 12.25 -20.02
N ASP A 401 -20.83 13.29 -20.82
CA ASP A 401 -19.55 13.47 -21.54
C ASP A 401 -18.35 13.66 -20.59
N MET A 402 -18.58 14.04 -19.33
CA MET A 402 -17.52 14.10 -18.31
C MET A 402 -17.25 12.75 -17.65
N GLY A 403 -18.17 11.79 -17.79
CA GLY A 403 -18.05 10.47 -17.20
C GLY A 403 -18.76 10.32 -15.86
N ASN A 404 -19.61 11.28 -15.44
CA ASN A 404 -20.52 11.06 -14.32
C ASN A 404 -21.52 9.96 -14.69
N LEU A 405 -21.87 9.11 -13.73
CA LEU A 405 -22.88 8.05 -13.87
C LEU A 405 -24.06 8.37 -12.94
N TRP A 406 -25.30 8.23 -13.39
CA TRP A 406 -26.46 8.32 -12.49
C TRP A 406 -27.60 7.39 -12.87
N VAL A 407 -28.46 7.11 -11.90
CA VAL A 407 -29.73 6.40 -12.06
C VAL A 407 -30.83 7.24 -11.45
N GLU A 408 -31.88 7.50 -12.23
CA GLU A 408 -33.06 8.25 -11.81
C GLU A 408 -34.26 7.32 -11.61
N MET A 409 -35.00 7.51 -10.51
CA MET A 409 -36.11 6.65 -10.10
C MET A 409 -37.27 7.47 -9.52
N GLY A 410 -38.47 6.88 -9.50
CA GLY A 410 -39.68 7.52 -8.97
C GLY A 410 -40.40 8.42 -9.98
N PRO A 411 -41.43 9.17 -9.55
CA PRO A 411 -42.23 10.02 -10.44
C PRO A 411 -41.49 11.27 -10.91
N GLU A 412 -41.37 11.45 -12.24
CA GLU A 412 -40.67 12.56 -12.92
C GLU A 412 -41.18 13.96 -12.51
N ASP A 413 -42.48 14.11 -12.24
CA ASP A 413 -43.12 15.41 -11.93
C ASP A 413 -42.91 15.90 -10.47
N SER A 414 -41.87 15.42 -9.77
CA SER A 414 -41.57 15.79 -8.37
C SER A 414 -40.13 16.27 -8.19
N GLU A 415 -39.90 17.10 -7.16
CA GLU A 415 -38.54 17.52 -6.82
C GLU A 415 -37.69 16.31 -6.37
N ALA A 416 -36.45 16.23 -6.86
CA ALA A 416 -35.57 15.11 -6.60
C ALA A 416 -34.88 15.18 -5.22
N THR A 417 -34.73 14.03 -4.58
CA THR A 417 -33.70 13.80 -3.56
C THR A 417 -32.48 13.19 -4.26
N VAL A 418 -31.34 13.89 -4.25
CA VAL A 418 -30.09 13.42 -4.89
C VAL A 418 -29.16 12.82 -3.85
N PHE A 419 -28.60 11.65 -4.14
CA PHE A 419 -27.48 11.05 -3.42
C PHE A 419 -26.28 11.02 -4.35
N ILE A 420 -25.14 11.54 -3.90
CA ILE A 420 -23.94 11.67 -4.72
C ILE A 420 -22.70 11.22 -3.96
N ALA A 421 -21.88 10.39 -4.59
CA ALA A 421 -20.59 9.92 -4.11
C ALA A 421 -19.58 10.05 -5.25
N HIS A 422 -18.30 10.26 -4.96
CA HIS A 422 -17.28 10.45 -6.01
C HIS A 422 -16.49 9.18 -6.28
N MET A 423 -16.11 8.98 -7.55
CA MET A 423 -15.38 7.79 -7.99
C MET A 423 -13.86 7.96 -7.94
N ASP A 424 -13.39 9.20 -8.03
CA ASP A 424 -11.98 9.52 -8.06
C ASP A 424 -11.29 9.29 -6.70
N GLU A 425 -9.96 9.33 -6.71
CA GLU A 425 -9.12 9.31 -5.53
C GLU A 425 -7.96 10.29 -5.70
N VAL A 426 -7.43 10.81 -4.60
CA VAL A 426 -6.22 11.63 -4.67
C VAL A 426 -5.03 10.84 -5.26
N GLY A 427 -4.15 11.52 -5.97
CA GLY A 427 -2.98 10.91 -6.58
C GLY A 427 -2.13 11.89 -7.36
N TRP A 428 -1.55 11.40 -8.45
CA TRP A 428 -0.59 12.15 -9.25
C TRP A 428 -0.91 12.03 -10.74
N GLU A 429 -0.48 13.03 -11.49
CA GLU A 429 -0.50 13.04 -12.95
C GLU A 429 0.92 13.29 -13.47
N ILE A 430 1.26 12.66 -14.60
CA ILE A 430 2.52 12.94 -15.31
C ILE A 430 2.50 14.37 -15.84
N ALA A 431 3.39 15.21 -15.31
CA ALA A 431 3.56 16.58 -15.78
C ALA A 431 4.59 16.69 -16.91
N ASP A 432 5.67 15.93 -16.81
CA ASP A 432 6.79 15.92 -17.75
C ASP A 432 7.61 14.64 -17.60
N ILE A 433 8.20 14.17 -18.70
CA ILE A 433 9.06 12.98 -18.74
C ILE A 433 10.45 13.41 -19.16
N GLN A 434 11.42 13.26 -18.25
CA GLN A 434 12.81 13.60 -18.52
C GLN A 434 13.46 12.60 -19.50
N PRO A 435 14.54 12.97 -20.22
CA PRO A 435 15.18 12.08 -21.19
C PRO A 435 15.66 10.75 -20.60
N ASP A 436 16.08 10.75 -19.34
CA ASP A 436 16.50 9.55 -18.63
C ASP A 436 15.31 8.69 -18.19
N GLY A 437 14.07 9.21 -18.27
CA GLY A 437 12.80 8.58 -17.93
C GLY A 437 12.25 8.94 -16.54
N VAL A 438 12.92 9.80 -15.78
CA VAL A 438 12.38 10.30 -14.51
C VAL A 438 11.13 11.14 -14.79
N VAL A 439 10.05 10.82 -14.10
CA VAL A 439 8.75 11.44 -14.30
C VAL A 439 8.52 12.50 -13.24
N ASN A 440 8.28 13.74 -13.67
CA ASN A 440 7.86 14.85 -12.81
C ASN A 440 6.34 14.80 -12.63
N LEU A 441 5.87 14.97 -11.38
CA LEU A 441 4.47 14.77 -11.05
C LEU A 441 3.76 16.06 -10.62
N THR A 442 2.53 16.22 -11.08
CA THR A 442 1.58 17.21 -10.54
C THR A 442 0.58 16.49 -9.64
N ARG A 443 0.21 17.14 -8.53
CA ARG A 443 -0.76 16.61 -7.59
C ARG A 443 -2.18 16.68 -8.17
N LEU A 444 -2.92 15.60 -8.04
CA LEU A 444 -4.37 15.57 -8.24
C LEU A 444 -5.03 15.38 -6.86
N GLY A 445 -5.69 16.41 -6.34
CA GLY A 445 -6.28 16.40 -5.00
C GLY A 445 -5.31 16.67 -3.83
N GLY A 446 -5.82 16.52 -2.61
CA GLY A 446 -5.19 16.89 -1.33
C GLY A 446 -4.13 15.92 -0.78
N VAL A 447 -3.25 15.37 -1.62
CA VAL A 447 -2.30 14.31 -1.18
C VAL A 447 -1.39 14.69 0.00
N VAL A 448 -1.23 13.77 0.96
CA VAL A 448 -0.22 13.87 2.04
C VAL A 448 1.16 13.54 1.48
N THR A 449 1.85 14.54 0.91
CA THR A 449 3.07 14.33 0.10
C THR A 449 4.20 13.54 0.78
N THR A 450 4.31 13.60 2.10
CA THR A 450 5.33 12.88 2.88
C THR A 450 5.16 11.36 2.80
N ALA A 451 3.91 10.90 2.70
CA ALA A 451 3.57 9.49 2.72
C ALA A 451 3.82 8.78 1.38
N TRP A 452 4.14 9.52 0.31
CA TRP A 452 4.39 8.99 -1.04
C TRP A 452 5.87 8.83 -1.37
N GLU A 453 6.73 9.59 -0.70
CA GLU A 453 8.17 9.56 -0.94
C GLU A 453 8.76 8.18 -0.59
N GLY A 454 9.55 7.61 -1.51
CA GLY A 454 10.18 6.30 -1.31
C GLY A 454 9.21 5.13 -1.21
N GLN A 455 8.09 5.17 -1.94
CA GLN A 455 7.05 4.13 -1.96
C GLN A 455 6.93 3.45 -3.32
N PRO A 456 6.30 2.25 -3.40
CA PRO A 456 5.85 1.69 -4.67
C PRO A 456 4.92 2.65 -5.44
N ALA A 457 5.13 2.77 -6.74
CA ALA A 457 4.28 3.56 -7.65
C ALA A 457 3.60 2.67 -8.68
N LEU A 458 2.36 3.00 -9.01
CA LEU A 458 1.55 2.35 -10.04
C LEU A 458 1.09 3.41 -11.05
N LEU A 459 1.52 3.29 -12.30
CA LEU A 459 1.13 4.16 -13.40
C LEU A 459 0.05 3.48 -14.23
N GLN A 460 -1.07 4.17 -14.40
CA GLN A 460 -2.19 3.72 -15.24
C GLN A 460 -1.86 4.03 -16.70
N ILE A 461 -1.69 2.99 -17.52
CA ILE A 461 -1.56 3.16 -18.96
C ILE A 461 -2.97 3.29 -19.54
N ASP A 462 -3.55 4.48 -19.35
CA ASP A 462 -4.81 4.89 -19.94
C ASP A 462 -4.60 6.14 -20.79
N PRO A 463 -4.61 6.03 -22.14
CA PRO A 463 -4.44 7.17 -23.02
C PRO A 463 -5.67 8.08 -23.09
N PHE A 464 -6.78 7.70 -22.46
CA PHE A 464 -8.03 8.46 -22.47
C PHE A 464 -8.30 9.05 -21.09
N SER A 465 -8.90 10.24 -21.08
CA SER A 465 -9.49 10.83 -19.89
C SER A 465 -11.01 10.81 -20.03
N ASP A 466 -11.72 10.59 -18.91
CA ASP A 466 -13.19 10.62 -18.78
C ASP A 466 -13.95 9.39 -19.30
N VAL A 467 -14.97 9.59 -20.15
CA VAL A 467 -15.90 8.52 -20.58
C VAL A 467 -15.19 7.45 -21.42
N ASP A 468 -14.14 7.85 -22.13
CA ASP A 468 -13.32 6.98 -22.99
C ASP A 468 -12.23 6.20 -22.21
N SER A 469 -12.05 6.47 -20.91
CA SER A 469 -11.13 5.71 -20.05
C SER A 469 -11.38 4.21 -20.10
N VAL A 470 -10.30 3.43 -20.00
CA VAL A 470 -10.38 1.97 -20.10
C VAL A 470 -10.83 1.34 -18.77
N ALA A 471 -11.62 0.27 -18.85
CA ALA A 471 -12.15 -0.42 -17.67
C ALA A 471 -11.06 -1.14 -16.85
N GLU A 472 -10.05 -1.69 -17.52
CA GLU A 472 -8.96 -2.45 -16.92
C GLU A 472 -7.63 -1.94 -17.51
N PRO A 473 -7.14 -0.76 -17.08
CA PRO A 473 -5.89 -0.21 -17.55
C PRO A 473 -4.73 -1.11 -17.16
N GLU A 474 -3.75 -1.24 -18.07
CA GLU A 474 -2.49 -1.84 -17.71
C GLU A 474 -1.78 -0.97 -16.67
N MET A 475 -1.18 -1.59 -15.66
CA MET A 475 -0.50 -0.89 -14.58
C MET A 475 1.00 -1.11 -14.68
N LEU A 476 1.74 -0.04 -14.98
CA LEU A 476 3.20 -0.08 -14.95
C LEU A 476 3.69 0.14 -13.51
N ARG A 477 4.55 -0.77 -13.03
CA ARG A 477 5.16 -0.69 -11.70
C ARG A 477 6.37 0.23 -11.72
N GLY A 478 6.57 0.98 -10.64
CA GLY A 478 7.73 1.83 -10.43
C GLY A 478 7.94 2.14 -8.96
N VAL A 479 8.67 3.21 -8.68
CA VAL A 479 8.81 3.79 -7.34
C VAL A 479 8.65 5.31 -7.40
N PHE A 480 8.11 5.87 -6.33
CA PHE A 480 8.31 7.28 -6.02
C PHE A 480 9.72 7.46 -5.47
N LEU A 481 10.45 8.43 -6.01
CA LEU A 481 11.84 8.68 -5.63
C LEU A 481 11.93 9.27 -4.23
N THR A 482 13.01 8.94 -3.51
CA THR A 482 13.30 9.44 -2.17
C THR A 482 14.43 10.47 -2.19
N ARG A 483 14.34 11.50 -1.34
CA ARG A 483 15.45 12.43 -1.09
C ARG A 483 16.50 11.78 -0.19
N SER A 484 17.77 12.08 -0.46
CA SER A 484 18.92 11.63 0.32
C SER A 484 19.29 12.55 1.50
N GLU A 485 19.03 13.86 1.38
CA GLU A 485 19.42 14.88 2.37
C GLU A 485 18.25 15.84 2.71
N PRO A 486 17.13 15.33 3.25
CA PRO A 486 15.97 16.15 3.57
C PRO A 486 16.29 17.19 4.65
N GLN A 487 15.97 18.45 4.39
CA GLN A 487 16.06 19.52 5.39
C GLN A 487 14.76 19.68 6.20
N GLN A 488 13.66 19.17 5.66
CA GLN A 488 12.33 19.20 6.26
C GLN A 488 11.55 17.95 5.85
N LYS A 489 10.53 17.60 6.64
CA LYS A 489 9.62 16.47 6.42
C LYS A 489 9.01 16.50 5.01
N ARG A 490 8.38 17.60 4.62
CA ARG A 490 7.62 17.71 3.35
C ARG A 490 8.56 17.92 2.13
N PRO A 491 8.43 17.12 1.06
CA PRO A 491 9.16 17.37 -0.19
C PRO A 491 8.57 18.55 -0.96
N ASP A 492 9.42 19.28 -1.71
CA ASP A 492 8.99 20.39 -2.58
C ASP A 492 8.33 19.89 -3.87
N SER A 493 8.79 18.75 -4.37
CA SER A 493 8.23 18.03 -5.51
C SER A 493 8.32 16.52 -5.28
N VAL A 494 7.45 15.76 -5.94
CA VAL A 494 7.49 14.30 -5.96
C VAL A 494 7.77 13.87 -7.40
N GLN A 495 8.61 12.86 -7.54
CA GLN A 495 9.02 12.28 -8.81
C GLN A 495 8.85 10.77 -8.75
N ALA A 496 8.70 10.13 -9.90
CA ALA A 496 8.63 8.68 -10.02
C ALA A 496 9.60 8.13 -11.09
N TRP A 497 9.95 6.86 -10.93
CA TRP A 497 10.81 6.12 -11.83
C TRP A 497 10.22 4.73 -12.10
N PHE A 498 10.13 4.37 -13.38
CA PHE A 498 9.51 3.10 -13.83
C PHE A 498 10.52 2.15 -14.51
N GLY A 499 11.82 2.42 -14.36
CA GLY A 499 12.88 1.53 -14.88
C GLY A 499 13.09 1.62 -16.39
N MET A 500 12.62 2.70 -17.02
CA MET A 500 12.61 2.91 -18.47
C MET A 500 13.00 4.34 -18.78
N ASP A 501 13.74 4.56 -19.86
CA ASP A 501 13.98 5.91 -20.40
C ASP A 501 12.73 6.48 -21.12
N ALA A 502 12.79 7.74 -21.55
CA ALA A 502 11.66 8.40 -22.20
C ALA A 502 11.18 7.69 -23.48
N GLU A 503 12.11 7.13 -24.28
CA GLU A 503 11.76 6.44 -25.52
C GLU A 503 11.03 5.12 -25.23
N GLN A 504 11.52 4.39 -24.22
CA GLN A 504 10.91 3.16 -23.74
C GLN A 504 9.53 3.39 -23.12
N LEU A 505 9.38 4.45 -22.32
CA LEU A 505 8.09 4.85 -21.75
C LEU A 505 7.08 5.17 -22.85
N ALA A 506 7.46 6.00 -23.82
CA ALA A 506 6.60 6.31 -24.97
C ALA A 506 6.23 5.06 -25.78
N ALA A 507 7.17 4.13 -25.96
CA ALA A 507 6.90 2.86 -26.65
C ALA A 507 5.97 1.92 -25.85
N ALA A 508 5.97 2.03 -24.52
CA ALA A 508 5.02 1.35 -23.63
C ALA A 508 3.64 2.04 -23.60
N GLY A 509 3.46 3.14 -24.33
CA GLY A 509 2.21 3.89 -24.38
C GLY A 509 2.06 4.91 -23.26
N VAL A 510 3.11 5.21 -22.51
CA VAL A 510 3.10 6.25 -21.46
C VAL A 510 3.15 7.64 -22.11
N ASP A 511 2.26 8.53 -21.67
CA ASP A 511 2.20 9.92 -22.13
C ASP A 511 1.96 10.89 -20.96
N ILE A 512 2.23 12.18 -21.19
CA ILE A 512 1.89 13.26 -20.26
C ILE A 512 0.37 13.25 -20.01
N GLY A 513 -0.03 13.43 -18.75
CA GLY A 513 -1.43 13.40 -18.34
C GLY A 513 -1.94 12.07 -17.77
N MET A 514 -1.11 11.02 -17.78
CA MET A 514 -1.50 9.72 -17.21
C MET A 514 -1.48 9.72 -15.68
N GLY A 515 -2.42 8.98 -15.09
CA GLY A 515 -2.60 8.86 -13.65
C GLY A 515 -1.59 7.94 -12.97
N ILE A 516 -1.13 8.33 -11.78
CA ILE A 516 -0.22 7.55 -10.93
C ILE A 516 -0.76 7.51 -9.49
N THR A 517 -0.82 6.30 -8.94
CA THR A 517 -1.21 5.99 -7.57
C THR A 517 -0.11 5.21 -6.83
N GLY A 518 -0.32 4.95 -5.54
CA GLY A 518 0.52 4.06 -4.75
C GLY A 518 0.04 2.62 -4.92
N TYR A 519 0.86 1.66 -4.49
CA TYR A 519 0.37 0.27 -4.38
C TYR A 519 -0.84 0.20 -3.45
N LYS A 520 -1.89 -0.50 -3.90
CA LYS A 520 -3.18 -0.62 -3.21
C LYS A 520 -3.41 -2.07 -2.81
N GLN A 521 -3.75 -2.28 -1.55
CA GLN A 521 -4.24 -3.55 -1.06
C GLN A 521 -5.09 -3.33 0.19
N GLY A 522 -6.31 -3.86 0.20
CA GLY A 522 -7.24 -3.73 1.32
C GLY A 522 -7.04 -4.82 2.37
N TYR A 523 -7.30 -4.50 3.64
CA TYR A 523 -7.29 -5.45 4.74
C TYR A 523 -8.33 -5.11 5.80
N ARG A 524 -9.10 -6.11 6.25
CA ARG A 524 -9.88 -5.96 7.48
C ARG A 524 -8.95 -5.82 8.68
N MET A 525 -9.32 -5.05 9.69
CA MET A 525 -8.56 -4.91 10.94
C MET A 525 -9.47 -5.07 12.14
N GLY A 526 -9.04 -5.89 13.11
CA GLY A 526 -9.90 -6.29 14.20
C GLY A 526 -11.23 -6.91 13.69
N PRO A 527 -12.32 -6.84 14.46
CA PRO A 527 -13.62 -7.36 14.05
C PRO A 527 -14.31 -6.48 12.99
N PHE A 528 -14.17 -5.15 13.08
CA PHE A 528 -15.06 -4.21 12.38
C PHE A 528 -14.36 -3.20 11.47
N ARG A 529 -13.05 -2.98 11.60
CA ARG A 529 -12.38 -1.93 10.81
C ARG A 529 -11.96 -2.48 9.45
N TYR A 530 -11.86 -1.60 8.46
CA TYR A 530 -11.30 -1.90 7.15
C TYR A 530 -10.29 -0.82 6.78
N ALA A 531 -9.11 -1.24 6.32
CA ALA A 531 -8.06 -0.35 5.87
C ALA A 531 -7.73 -0.56 4.41
N SER A 532 -7.74 0.53 3.64
CA SER A 532 -7.25 0.56 2.26
C SER A 532 -6.85 1.98 1.88
N ARG A 533 -6.18 2.11 0.74
CA ARG A 533 -6.10 3.39 0.03
C ARG A 533 -7.47 3.73 -0.57
N SER A 534 -7.75 5.03 -0.75
CA SER A 534 -8.92 5.58 -1.43
C SER A 534 -10.23 5.19 -0.76
N MET A 535 -10.26 5.20 0.57
CA MET A 535 -11.54 5.00 1.26
C MET A 535 -12.44 6.20 0.99
N ASP A 536 -11.85 7.39 0.95
CA ASP A 536 -12.37 8.58 0.28
C ASP A 536 -12.28 8.46 -1.25
N ASP A 537 -13.38 8.29 -1.99
CA ASP A 537 -14.76 8.01 -1.54
C ASP A 537 -15.29 6.67 -2.07
N ARG A 538 -14.45 5.64 -2.05
CA ARG A 538 -14.88 4.28 -2.38
C ARG A 538 -15.87 3.74 -1.35
N VAL A 539 -15.89 4.26 -0.13
CA VAL A 539 -16.96 3.97 0.84
C VAL A 539 -18.29 4.54 0.36
N GLY A 540 -18.39 5.82 0.00
CA GLY A 540 -19.63 6.41 -0.49
C GLY A 540 -20.09 5.77 -1.80
N THR A 541 -19.17 5.54 -2.73
CA THR A 541 -19.44 4.81 -3.98
C THR A 541 -20.02 3.42 -3.71
N SER A 542 -19.44 2.67 -2.77
CA SER A 542 -19.92 1.34 -2.37
C SER A 542 -21.29 1.41 -1.67
N ALA A 543 -21.48 2.39 -0.80
CA ALA A 543 -22.72 2.55 -0.05
C ALA A 543 -23.91 2.89 -0.97
N LEU A 544 -23.72 3.76 -1.96
CA LEU A 544 -24.73 4.02 -2.98
C LEU A 544 -25.06 2.78 -3.81
N LEU A 545 -24.03 2.02 -4.21
CA LEU A 545 -24.20 0.81 -5.01
C LEU A 545 -24.97 -0.29 -4.25
N LEU A 546 -24.69 -0.46 -2.96
CA LEU A 546 -25.40 -1.42 -2.12
C LEU A 546 -26.83 -0.94 -1.79
N ALA A 547 -27.01 0.36 -1.51
CA ALA A 547 -28.33 0.91 -1.20
C ALA A 547 -29.29 0.81 -2.40
N ILE A 548 -28.82 1.05 -3.64
CA ILE A 548 -29.68 0.95 -4.83
C ILE A 548 -30.08 -0.49 -5.14
N GLN A 549 -29.25 -1.49 -4.82
CA GLN A 549 -29.55 -2.91 -5.08
C GLN A 549 -30.79 -3.41 -4.33
N ASP A 550 -31.01 -2.90 -3.12
CA ASP A 550 -32.10 -3.30 -2.23
C ASP A 550 -33.33 -2.39 -2.28
N LEU A 551 -33.28 -1.30 -3.05
CA LEU A 551 -34.38 -0.35 -3.16
C LEU A 551 -35.46 -0.89 -4.13
N ASP A 552 -36.73 -0.70 -3.78
CA ASP A 552 -37.86 -0.94 -4.70
C ASP A 552 -38.28 0.38 -5.37
N PRO A 553 -37.96 0.59 -6.67
CA PRO A 553 -38.32 1.82 -7.37
C PRO A 553 -39.83 2.08 -7.42
N ALA A 554 -40.65 1.03 -7.34
CA ALA A 554 -42.11 1.15 -7.38
C ALA A 554 -42.70 1.64 -6.05
N ALA A 555 -41.93 1.60 -4.96
CA ALA A 555 -42.34 2.09 -3.64
C ALA A 555 -42.08 3.58 -3.44
N LEU A 556 -41.33 4.22 -4.34
CA LEU A 556 -40.98 5.64 -4.25
C LEU A 556 -42.17 6.55 -4.62
N ASP A 557 -42.50 7.50 -3.75
CA ASP A 557 -43.55 8.51 -3.97
C ASP A 557 -43.01 9.86 -4.50
N HIS A 558 -41.69 9.96 -4.66
CA HIS A 558 -40.98 11.13 -5.17
C HIS A 558 -39.73 10.72 -5.95
N ARG A 559 -39.16 11.66 -6.70
CA ARG A 559 -38.00 11.46 -7.54
C ARG A 559 -36.74 11.27 -6.70
N VAL A 560 -35.96 10.26 -7.00
CA VAL A 560 -34.70 9.93 -6.33
C VAL A 560 -33.62 9.73 -7.39
N ILE A 561 -32.46 10.35 -7.19
CA ILE A 561 -31.31 10.25 -8.10
C ILE A 561 -30.12 9.73 -7.31
N PHE A 562 -29.54 8.62 -7.76
CA PHE A 562 -28.26 8.12 -7.26
C PHE A 562 -27.20 8.44 -8.30
N ALA A 563 -26.16 9.17 -7.90
CA ALA A 563 -25.12 9.63 -8.80
C ALA A 563 -23.73 9.28 -8.28
N TRP A 564 -22.87 8.88 -9.21
CA TRP A 564 -21.43 8.68 -9.02
C TRP A 564 -20.71 9.74 -9.85
N SER A 565 -20.09 10.68 -9.16
CA SER A 565 -19.43 11.83 -9.79
C SER A 565 -17.98 11.52 -10.16
N VAL A 566 -17.42 12.37 -11.01
CA VAL A 566 -15.99 12.38 -11.35
C VAL A 566 -15.33 13.68 -10.87
N ARG A 567 -14.02 13.63 -10.64
CA ARG A 567 -13.16 14.79 -10.35
C ARG A 567 -13.69 15.67 -9.19
N GLU A 568 -14.13 15.06 -8.09
CA GLU A 568 -14.41 15.78 -6.83
C GLU A 568 -13.12 16.42 -6.32
N GLU A 569 -12.05 15.61 -6.23
CA GLU A 569 -10.74 16.00 -5.70
C GLU A 569 -10.04 17.02 -6.62
N GLY A 570 -10.49 17.08 -7.88
CA GLY A 570 -10.13 18.10 -8.89
C GLY A 570 -10.93 19.41 -8.78
N GLY A 571 -11.77 19.57 -7.76
CA GLY A 571 -12.58 20.75 -7.46
C GLY A 571 -14.05 20.64 -7.85
N LEU A 572 -14.73 19.57 -7.44
CA LEU A 572 -16.19 19.33 -7.58
C LEU A 572 -16.69 19.40 -9.02
N ARG A 573 -15.87 18.97 -9.98
CA ARG A 573 -16.13 19.26 -11.41
C ARG A 573 -17.29 18.44 -11.95
N GLY A 574 -17.35 17.15 -11.62
CA GLY A 574 -18.43 16.25 -12.00
C GLY A 574 -19.77 16.66 -11.39
N ALA A 575 -19.79 16.84 -10.07
CA ALA A 575 -20.99 17.36 -9.39
C ALA A 575 -21.42 18.73 -9.90
N GLY A 576 -20.49 19.59 -10.33
CA GLY A 576 -20.82 20.85 -10.99
C GLY A 576 -21.66 20.71 -12.26
N GLN A 577 -21.48 19.63 -13.05
CA GLN A 577 -22.35 19.35 -14.20
C GLN A 577 -23.69 18.75 -13.77
N LEU A 578 -23.66 17.80 -12.85
CA LEU A 578 -24.89 17.21 -12.30
C LEU A 578 -25.79 18.28 -11.66
N ALA A 579 -25.20 19.24 -10.96
CA ALA A 579 -25.90 20.38 -10.38
C ALA A 579 -26.55 21.29 -11.43
N ARG A 580 -25.89 21.52 -12.57
CA ARG A 580 -26.49 22.28 -13.70
C ARG A 580 -27.67 21.56 -14.31
N ARG A 581 -27.64 20.22 -14.31
CA ARG A 581 -28.70 19.37 -14.88
C ARG A 581 -29.88 19.24 -13.93
N PHE A 582 -29.63 18.91 -12.67
CA PHE A 582 -30.66 18.49 -11.71
C PHE A 582 -30.92 19.49 -10.59
N GLY A 583 -30.01 20.44 -10.34
CA GLY A 583 -30.04 21.25 -9.13
C GLY A 583 -31.28 22.11 -8.95
N MET A 584 -31.84 22.67 -10.04
CA MET A 584 -33.08 23.46 -10.00
C MET A 584 -34.34 22.60 -9.81
N GLU A 585 -34.22 21.29 -10.05
CA GLU A 585 -35.30 20.29 -9.93
C GLU A 585 -35.11 19.42 -8.68
N SER A 586 -34.11 19.71 -7.85
CA SER A 586 -33.77 18.94 -6.67
C SER A 586 -34.20 19.68 -5.41
N ARG A 587 -34.86 18.97 -4.49
CA ARG A 587 -35.23 19.49 -3.18
C ARG A 587 -34.04 19.52 -2.22
N ARG A 588 -33.14 18.55 -2.32
CA ARG A 588 -31.96 18.37 -1.46
C ARG A 588 -30.93 17.46 -2.10
N VAL A 589 -29.70 17.54 -1.62
CA VAL A 589 -28.61 16.65 -2.01
C VAL A 589 -27.90 16.09 -0.78
N TYR A 590 -27.62 14.79 -0.78
CA TYR A 590 -26.77 14.12 0.19
C TYR A 590 -25.45 13.74 -0.47
N SER A 591 -24.36 14.39 -0.07
CA SER A 591 -23.02 13.92 -0.40
C SER A 591 -22.61 12.83 0.55
N ILE A 592 -22.55 11.61 0.02
CA ILE A 592 -22.05 10.44 0.74
C ILE A 592 -20.54 10.48 0.62
N ASP A 593 -19.89 11.08 1.61
CA ASP A 593 -18.46 11.41 1.55
C ASP A 593 -17.82 11.19 2.93
N THR A 594 -16.51 11.24 3.01
CA THR A 594 -15.76 11.07 4.26
C THR A 594 -16.03 12.24 5.22
N PHE A 595 -16.38 11.91 6.47
CA PHE A 595 -16.25 12.82 7.60
C PHE A 595 -14.87 12.59 8.21
N VAL A 596 -13.93 13.49 7.91
CA VAL A 596 -12.58 13.43 8.50
C VAL A 596 -12.71 13.60 10.02
N THR A 597 -12.40 12.54 10.77
CA THR A 597 -12.52 12.56 12.23
C THR A 597 -11.19 12.91 12.91
N SER A 598 -11.28 13.62 14.04
CA SER A 598 -10.15 13.85 14.96
C SER A 598 -10.01 12.73 16.01
N ASP A 599 -10.73 11.62 15.86
CA ASP A 599 -10.62 10.44 16.73
C ASP A 599 -9.32 9.64 16.48
N THR A 600 -8.18 10.29 16.68
CA THR A 600 -6.83 9.70 16.56
C THR A 600 -5.89 10.32 17.60
N PRO A 601 -4.76 9.67 17.96
CA PRO A 601 -3.81 10.21 18.93
C PRO A 601 -3.04 11.45 18.43
N LEU A 602 -3.16 11.80 17.14
CA LEU A 602 -2.45 12.91 16.53
C LEU A 602 -3.26 14.21 16.51
N GLU A 603 -4.57 14.13 16.72
CA GLU A 603 -5.49 15.23 16.46
C GLU A 603 -6.15 15.76 17.75
N SER A 604 -6.51 17.03 17.75
CA SER A 604 -7.28 17.61 18.86
C SER A 604 -8.77 17.22 18.76
N PRO A 605 -9.36 16.61 19.81
CA PRO A 605 -10.77 16.21 19.80
C PRO A 605 -11.74 17.39 19.96
N HIS A 606 -11.25 18.64 20.03
CA HIS A 606 -12.11 19.82 20.14
C HIS A 606 -12.90 20.12 18.86
N PHE A 607 -12.41 19.65 17.72
CA PHE A 607 -12.99 19.88 16.39
C PHE A 607 -13.15 18.54 15.68
N ALA A 608 -14.26 18.35 14.94
CA ALA A 608 -14.51 17.15 14.12
C ALA A 608 -14.36 15.80 14.85
N TYR A 609 -14.71 15.73 16.13
CA TYR A 609 -14.65 14.48 16.89
C TYR A 609 -15.89 13.63 16.60
N ALA A 610 -15.71 12.60 15.77
CA ALA A 610 -16.73 11.58 15.45
C ALA A 610 -16.07 10.20 15.49
N PRO A 611 -16.13 9.48 16.62
CA PRO A 611 -15.49 8.19 16.74
C PRO A 611 -16.02 7.16 15.75
N LEU A 612 -15.13 6.31 15.25
CA LEU A 612 -15.52 5.23 14.34
C LEU A 612 -16.28 4.17 15.12
N GLY A 613 -17.31 3.58 14.52
CA GLY A 613 -18.16 2.53 15.09
C GLY A 613 -19.35 3.06 15.89
N ASN A 614 -19.58 4.37 15.86
CA ASN A 614 -20.69 5.06 16.52
C ASN A 614 -21.75 5.56 15.52
N GLY A 615 -21.76 5.01 14.30
CA GLY A 615 -22.74 5.30 13.27
C GLY A 615 -22.33 6.39 12.27
N PRO A 616 -23.09 6.54 11.17
CA PRO A 616 -22.85 7.55 10.15
C PRO A 616 -22.96 8.97 10.72
N VAL A 617 -22.37 9.95 10.03
CA VAL A 617 -22.30 11.34 10.51
C VAL A 617 -23.16 12.25 9.65
N LEU A 618 -24.13 12.94 10.25
CA LEU A 618 -24.81 14.07 9.63
C LEU A 618 -23.85 15.27 9.63
N ARG A 619 -23.13 15.46 8.51
CA ARG A 619 -22.14 16.53 8.28
C ARG A 619 -22.84 17.87 8.12
N SER A 620 -23.27 18.44 9.24
CA SER A 620 -24.13 19.61 9.27
C SER A 620 -23.40 20.89 8.87
N VAL A 621 -22.14 21.06 9.27
CA VAL A 621 -21.33 22.26 8.96
C VAL A 621 -19.98 21.87 8.36
N GLU A 622 -19.59 22.54 7.29
CA GLU A 622 -18.28 22.41 6.65
C GLU A 622 -17.72 23.77 6.18
N ASN A 623 -16.55 23.79 5.53
CA ASN A 623 -15.96 25.06 5.07
C ASN A 623 -16.80 25.75 3.99
N SER A 624 -17.49 24.96 3.18
CA SER A 624 -18.16 25.41 1.96
C SER A 624 -19.68 25.48 2.07
N GLY A 625 -20.26 25.04 3.19
CA GLY A 625 -21.70 24.93 3.35
C GLY A 625 -22.16 24.66 4.78
N LEU A 626 -23.45 24.91 5.00
CA LEU A 626 -24.16 24.62 6.23
C LEU A 626 -25.52 24.04 5.83
N ALA A 627 -25.84 22.84 6.32
CA ALA A 627 -27.17 22.28 6.19
C ALA A 627 -28.18 23.20 6.89
N VAL A 628 -29.31 23.50 6.24
CA VAL A 628 -30.36 24.31 6.88
C VAL A 628 -30.93 23.56 8.08
N PRO A 629 -31.29 24.24 9.19
CA PRO A 629 -31.74 23.56 10.41
C PRO A 629 -32.89 22.56 10.21
N TYR A 630 -33.82 22.88 9.29
CA TYR A 630 -34.91 21.98 8.92
C TYR A 630 -34.42 20.64 8.34
N GLU A 631 -33.40 20.65 7.48
CA GLU A 631 -32.87 19.43 6.89
C GLU A 631 -32.15 18.60 7.96
N LEU A 632 -31.41 19.23 8.88
CA LEU A 632 -30.82 18.52 10.02
C LEU A 632 -31.88 17.86 10.89
N ASP A 633 -32.92 18.60 11.30
CA ASP A 633 -34.01 18.07 12.14
C ASP A 633 -34.75 16.91 11.45
N ARG A 634 -34.97 17.03 10.14
CA ARG A 634 -35.56 15.95 9.31
C ARG A 634 -34.67 14.72 9.32
N ASN A 635 -33.37 14.89 9.09
CA ASN A 635 -32.42 13.79 8.97
C ASN A 635 -32.27 13.04 10.29
N ILE A 636 -32.23 13.77 11.41
CA ILE A 636 -32.28 13.18 12.76
C ILE A 636 -33.57 12.36 12.92
N SER A 637 -34.73 12.95 12.58
CA SER A 637 -36.02 12.27 12.73
C SER A 637 -36.13 10.98 11.90
N VAL A 638 -35.58 10.98 10.68
CA VAL A 638 -35.59 9.79 9.81
C VAL A 638 -34.59 8.73 10.31
N ALA A 639 -33.40 9.14 10.79
CA ALA A 639 -32.44 8.22 11.41
C ALA A 639 -33.03 7.55 12.66
N GLU A 640 -33.67 8.33 13.55
CA GLU A 640 -34.37 7.81 14.73
C GLU A 640 -35.49 6.83 14.35
N ALA A 641 -36.27 7.14 13.30
CA ALA A 641 -37.33 6.27 12.80
C ALA A 641 -36.80 4.96 12.18
N ALA A 642 -35.60 4.99 11.62
CA ALA A 642 -34.88 3.82 11.12
C ALA A 642 -34.15 3.04 12.23
N GLY A 643 -34.08 3.58 13.45
CA GLY A 643 -33.34 2.98 14.56
C GLY A 643 -31.82 3.08 14.42
N ILE A 644 -31.33 4.12 13.74
CA ILE A 644 -29.91 4.35 13.45
C ILE A 644 -29.41 5.51 14.32
N ASP A 645 -28.39 5.25 15.13
CA ASP A 645 -27.76 6.25 16.00
C ASP A 645 -26.76 7.10 15.20
N ALA A 646 -27.27 8.01 14.38
CA ALA A 646 -26.42 8.91 13.59
C ALA A 646 -25.73 9.96 14.48
N GLN A 647 -24.44 10.18 14.24
CA GLN A 647 -23.67 11.26 14.86
C GLN A 647 -23.98 12.59 14.15
N VAL A 648 -23.80 13.72 14.84
CA VAL A 648 -23.90 15.06 14.23
C VAL A 648 -22.57 15.76 14.41
N GLY A 649 -22.00 16.24 13.30
CA GLY A 649 -20.64 16.77 13.31
C GLY A 649 -20.46 17.98 12.41
N LEU A 650 -19.40 18.71 12.69
CA LEU A 650 -18.81 19.71 11.80
C LEU A 650 -17.37 19.32 11.49
N THR A 651 -16.94 19.50 10.25
CA THR A 651 -15.58 19.16 9.79
C THR A 651 -15.06 20.17 8.77
N GLN A 652 -13.85 19.96 8.25
CA GLN A 652 -13.28 20.78 7.18
C GLN A 652 -13.38 20.10 5.82
N GLY A 653 -13.37 20.94 4.78
CA GLY A 653 -13.44 20.51 3.38
C GLY A 653 -14.72 20.97 2.70
N SER A 654 -14.86 20.54 1.45
CA SER A 654 -16.12 20.57 0.70
C SER A 654 -16.57 19.15 0.43
N THR A 655 -17.75 19.03 -0.17
CA THR A 655 -18.27 17.80 -0.76
C THR A 655 -19.05 18.18 -2.02
N ASP A 656 -19.33 17.21 -2.88
CA ASP A 656 -20.06 17.39 -4.14
C ASP A 656 -21.38 18.17 -4.05
N GLY A 657 -22.13 18.02 -2.95
CA GLY A 657 -23.43 18.64 -2.70
C GLY A 657 -23.33 20.16 -2.56
N THR A 658 -22.14 20.67 -2.27
CA THR A 658 -21.85 22.12 -2.32
C THR A 658 -22.16 22.69 -3.71
N ALA A 659 -21.88 21.94 -4.79
CA ALA A 659 -22.12 22.39 -6.16
C ALA A 659 -23.61 22.64 -6.45
N PHE A 660 -24.50 21.87 -5.81
CA PHE A 660 -25.95 21.95 -5.96
C PHE A 660 -26.58 23.13 -5.20
N THR A 661 -25.94 23.58 -4.13
CA THR A 661 -26.46 24.67 -3.28
C THR A 661 -26.67 25.96 -4.08
N PHE A 662 -25.84 26.24 -5.08
CA PHE A 662 -26.00 27.39 -5.98
C PHE A 662 -27.26 27.34 -6.85
N PHE A 663 -27.88 26.17 -7.02
CA PHE A 663 -29.09 25.94 -7.81
C PHE A 663 -30.35 25.79 -6.93
N GLY A 664 -30.23 26.01 -5.61
CA GLY A 664 -31.38 25.99 -4.69
C GLY A 664 -31.61 24.66 -3.97
N ALA A 665 -30.83 23.62 -4.26
CA ALA A 665 -30.87 22.35 -3.55
C ALA A 665 -29.81 22.33 -2.44
N PRO A 666 -30.19 22.43 -1.15
CA PRO A 666 -29.23 22.43 -0.05
C PRO A 666 -28.47 21.11 0.04
N ASN A 667 -27.17 21.20 0.33
CA ASN A 667 -26.40 20.06 0.82
C ASN A 667 -26.88 19.69 2.23
N ALA A 668 -27.54 18.54 2.34
CA ALA A 668 -28.14 18.05 3.58
C ALA A 668 -27.16 17.21 4.42
N GLY A 669 -25.97 16.90 3.89
CA GLY A 669 -24.82 16.33 4.61
C GLY A 669 -25.05 14.94 5.20
N LEU A 670 -24.48 13.90 4.59
CA LEU A 670 -24.50 12.54 5.13
C LEU A 670 -23.15 11.87 4.85
N SER A 671 -22.37 11.59 5.88
CA SER A 671 -21.01 11.12 5.75
C SER A 671 -20.75 9.89 6.62
N TRP A 672 -19.54 9.37 6.56
CA TRP A 672 -19.04 8.31 7.44
C TRP A 672 -17.72 8.73 8.10
N PRO A 673 -17.46 8.35 9.36
CA PRO A 673 -16.23 8.80 10.03
C PRO A 673 -15.01 8.04 9.48
N GLY A 674 -14.02 8.77 8.97
CA GLY A 674 -12.80 8.22 8.38
C GLY A 674 -11.53 8.72 9.07
N ARG A 675 -10.60 7.80 9.37
CA ARG A 675 -9.25 8.14 9.87
C ARG A 675 -8.26 8.21 8.73
N TYR A 676 -7.29 9.12 8.87
CA TYR A 676 -6.11 9.23 8.00
C TYR A 676 -6.42 9.55 6.53
N SER A 677 -7.51 10.28 6.26
CA SER A 677 -7.95 10.66 4.92
C SER A 677 -6.83 11.21 4.05
N HIS A 678 -6.89 10.90 2.75
CA HIS A 678 -5.90 11.29 1.73
C HIS A 678 -4.48 10.72 1.92
N SER A 679 -4.32 9.77 2.86
CA SER A 679 -3.08 9.03 3.05
C SER A 679 -3.08 7.71 2.26
N PRO A 680 -1.92 7.01 2.16
CA PRO A 680 -1.83 5.70 1.53
C PRO A 680 -2.59 4.57 2.22
N ALA A 681 -3.06 4.75 3.46
CA ALA A 681 -3.94 3.82 4.12
C ALA A 681 -4.90 4.57 5.06
N GLU A 682 -6.18 4.54 4.72
CA GLU A 682 -7.28 5.12 5.48
C GLU A 682 -8.04 4.02 6.23
N ILE A 683 -8.77 4.38 7.29
CA ILE A 683 -9.58 3.41 8.06
C ILE A 683 -11.03 3.85 8.11
N ALA A 684 -11.93 2.90 7.82
CA ALA A 684 -13.36 2.98 8.10
C ALA A 684 -13.82 1.87 9.05
N ASP A 685 -15.02 1.99 9.62
CA ASP A 685 -15.71 0.90 10.32
C ASP A 685 -16.85 0.34 9.48
N LEU A 686 -16.90 -0.98 9.33
CA LEU A 686 -17.90 -1.67 8.53
C LEU A 686 -19.32 -1.53 9.12
N ARG A 687 -19.47 -1.33 10.44
CA ARG A 687 -20.78 -1.06 11.06
C ARG A 687 -21.31 0.31 10.67
N ASP A 688 -20.45 1.32 10.67
CA ASP A 688 -20.83 2.67 10.21
C ASP A 688 -21.24 2.63 8.73
N ILE A 689 -20.54 1.85 7.90
CA ILE A 689 -20.88 1.66 6.49
C ILE A 689 -22.22 0.92 6.32
N ALA A 690 -22.46 -0.14 7.09
CA ALA A 690 -23.73 -0.87 7.04
C ALA A 690 -24.91 0.01 7.46
N GLU A 691 -24.76 0.79 8.53
CA GLU A 691 -25.77 1.76 8.97
C GLU A 691 -25.95 2.91 7.96
N LEU A 692 -24.87 3.37 7.32
CA LEU A 692 -24.93 4.35 6.24
C LEU A 692 -25.80 3.86 5.06
N ILE A 693 -25.64 2.60 4.65
CA ILE A 693 -26.44 1.99 3.57
C ILE A 693 -27.92 1.99 3.93
N GLU A 694 -28.27 1.58 5.16
CA GLU A 694 -29.66 1.61 5.65
C GLU A 694 -30.20 3.04 5.74
N LEU A 695 -29.38 4.00 6.17
CA LEU A 695 -29.78 5.40 6.28
C LEU A 695 -30.02 6.04 4.91
N ILE A 696 -29.22 5.71 3.90
CA ILE A 696 -29.44 6.12 2.50
C ILE A 696 -30.81 5.61 2.02
N LYS A 697 -31.13 4.32 2.24
CA LYS A 697 -32.43 3.73 1.88
C LYS A 697 -33.59 4.40 2.61
N ALA A 698 -33.42 4.70 3.90
CA ALA A 698 -34.42 5.41 4.70
C ALA A 698 -34.64 6.85 4.19
N PHE A 699 -33.58 7.59 3.88
CA PHE A 699 -33.69 8.93 3.31
C PHE A 699 -34.32 8.93 1.91
N ALA A 700 -34.01 7.94 1.08
CA ALA A 700 -34.58 7.78 -0.26
C ALA A 700 -36.09 7.47 -0.20
N SER A 701 -36.53 6.73 0.82
CA SER A 701 -37.94 6.34 0.98
C SER A 701 -38.77 7.35 1.78
N ALA A 702 -38.12 8.23 2.54
CA ALA A 702 -38.81 9.18 3.40
C ALA A 702 -39.48 10.29 2.58
N THR A 703 -40.77 10.53 2.84
CA THR A 703 -41.55 11.57 2.16
C THR A 703 -40.85 12.95 2.27
N PRO A 704 -40.84 13.77 1.19
CA PRO A 704 -40.02 15.00 1.11
C PRO A 704 -40.30 16.14 2.08
#